data_AF-A0A8I3WKQ9-F1
#
_entry.id   AF-A0A8I3WKQ9-F1
#
_cell.length_a   1.000
_cell.length_b   1.000
_cell.length_c   1.000
_cell.angle_alpha   90.00
_cell.angle_beta   90.00
_cell.angle_gamma   90.00
#
_symmetry.space_group_name_H-M   'P 1'
#
loop_
_entity.id
_entity.type
_entity.pdbx_description
1 polymer ?
#
loop_
_entity_poly.entity_id
_entity_poly.type
_entity_poly.pdbx_seq_one_letter_code
_entity_poly.pdbx_strand_id
1 'polypeptide(L)'
;MRLAVGALLACAVLELCLAVPEKTVRWCAVSEHEATKCHSFRDHMKSVLPPDGPRVACVKKASYLDCIKGIAANEADAVTLDAGLVYEAALAPNNLKPVVAEFYGSKEDPQTFYYAVAVVKKDSGFQLNELRGKKSCHTGLGRSTGWNIPIGLLYCDLPEPRKPLEKAVASFFSGSCVPCADGTAFPQLCQLCPGCGCSTLQQYFGYSGAFKCLKDGAGDVAFVKHSTIFENLANKADRDEYELLCLDNTRKPVDEYKDCHLARVPSHTVVARSVGGKEDLIWELLNQAQEHFGKDKSKEFQLFGSPLGKDLLFKDSAYGFFKVPPRMDAKMYLGYEYVTAIRNLREGVCPEAPAGECKAVKWCAVSHHERLKCDEWSVNSVGKIECESAETTEDCIAKIMNGEADAMSLDGGFVYIAGKCGLVPVLAENYNTKNNDCERTAEEGYFAVAVVKKSTADLTWDTLKGKKSCHTAVGRTAGWNIPMGLLYNKINHCRFDEFFSEGCAPGSAKNSSFCKLCMGTGPNKCEPNSKEGYYGYTGAFRCLVEKGDVAFVKHQTVTQITGDDNPEAWAKNLNKDDFELLCLDGSRKSVDKFESCHLARAPNHAVVTRKDKADCVQQVLLDQQKIFGRSVPDCSSYFCMFRSETKDLLFRDDTVCLAKLHDKNTYEKYLGEEYVKAVGNLRKCSTSLFWKLIRSRRSSQRAVLLVGLCDSGKTLLFVRLLTGLYRDTQTSITDSSAVYRVNNNRGNSLTLIDLPGHESLRLQFLERFKSSARAIVFVVDSAAFQREVKDVAEFLYQVLIDSMGLKNTPSFLIACNKQDIAMAKSAKLIQQQLEKELNTLRVTRSAAPSTLDSSSPAPAQLGKKGKEFEFSQLPLRVEFLECSAKGGRGDAGPADIQDLEKWLAKIA
;
A
#
# COMPACT_ATOMS: atom_id res chain seq x y z
N MET A 1 72.80 -21.07 22.63
CA MET A 1 71.77 -21.91 23.28
C MET A 1 70.64 -20.99 23.66
N ARG A 2 69.55 -21.01 22.90
CA ARG A 2 68.30 -21.69 23.27
C ARG A 2 67.68 -21.09 24.54
N LEU A 3 66.40 -20.74 24.37
CA LEU A 3 65.39 -20.33 25.36
C LEU A 3 65.24 -18.81 25.46
N ALA A 4 64.36 -18.13 24.70
CA ALA A 4 62.96 -18.45 24.42
C ALA A 4 62.25 -18.96 25.69
N VAL A 5 61.48 -18.08 26.35
CA VAL A 5 60.31 -18.37 27.22
C VAL A 5 59.94 -17.15 28.11
N GLY A 6 60.83 -16.18 28.35
CA GLY A 6 60.62 -15.24 29.46
C GLY A 6 59.73 -13.99 29.26
N ALA A 7 59.80 -13.28 28.13
CA ALA A 7 59.26 -11.91 28.08
C ALA A 7 58.31 -11.62 26.90
N LEU A 8 57.81 -12.67 26.26
CA LEU A 8 56.60 -12.64 25.41
C LEU A 8 55.30 -12.60 26.23
N LEU A 9 55.41 -12.52 27.56
CA LEU A 9 54.29 -12.54 28.51
C LEU A 9 53.78 -11.14 28.93
N ALA A 10 54.38 -10.05 28.45
CA ALA A 10 53.96 -8.69 28.82
C ALA A 10 53.16 -7.94 27.73
N CYS A 11 53.14 -8.43 26.48
CA CYS A 11 52.35 -7.83 25.40
C CYS A 11 51.18 -8.70 24.91
N ALA A 12 50.92 -9.82 25.59
CA ALA A 12 49.84 -10.76 25.28
C ALA A 12 48.67 -10.72 26.29
N VAL A 13 48.54 -9.63 27.05
CA VAL A 13 47.40 -9.40 27.94
C VAL A 13 46.56 -8.24 27.42
N LEU A 14 45.64 -8.61 26.52
CA LEU A 14 44.26 -8.13 26.50
C LEU A 14 43.99 -6.65 26.19
N GLU A 15 44.45 -6.16 25.04
CA GLU A 15 43.53 -5.40 24.17
C GLU A 15 42.82 -6.39 23.24
N LEU A 16 41.91 -7.17 23.82
CA LEU A 16 40.84 -7.81 23.05
C LEU A 16 39.90 -6.70 22.57
N CYS A 17 40.30 -6.00 21.51
CA CYS A 17 39.35 -5.44 20.56
C CYS A 17 38.59 -6.63 19.98
N LEU A 18 37.55 -7.07 20.69
CA LEU A 18 36.51 -7.94 20.15
C LEU A 18 35.87 -7.14 19.01
N ALA A 19 36.45 -7.25 17.82
CA ALA A 19 35.83 -6.79 16.60
C ALA A 19 34.48 -7.48 16.52
N VAL A 20 33.42 -6.74 16.81
CA VAL A 20 32.06 -7.22 16.69
C VAL A 20 31.90 -7.71 15.25
N PRO A 21 31.50 -8.97 15.02
CA PRO A 21 31.36 -9.49 13.67
C PRO A 21 30.51 -8.55 12.82
N GLU A 22 30.93 -8.29 11.58
CA GLU A 22 30.32 -7.30 10.69
C GLU A 22 28.78 -7.45 10.57
N LYS A 23 28.30 -8.70 10.67
CA LYS A 23 26.88 -9.10 10.67
C LYS A 23 26.19 -9.10 12.04
N THR A 24 26.63 -8.27 12.98
CA THR A 24 25.96 -8.12 14.29
C THR A 24 25.13 -6.82 14.34
N VAL A 25 23.89 -6.95 14.80
CA VAL A 25 22.99 -5.84 15.11
C VAL A 25 23.03 -5.58 16.62
N ARG A 26 23.43 -4.37 17.03
CA ARG A 26 23.39 -3.92 18.42
C ARG A 26 22.01 -3.37 18.75
N TRP A 27 21.19 -4.17 19.41
CA TRP A 27 19.84 -3.82 19.83
C TRP A 27 19.86 -3.03 21.14
N CYS A 28 19.21 -1.87 21.17
CA CYS A 28 19.10 -1.06 22.38
C CYS A 28 17.91 -1.51 23.25
N ALA A 29 18.16 -1.75 24.55
CA ALA A 29 17.18 -2.14 25.55
C ALA A 29 17.11 -1.09 26.67
N VAL A 30 15.91 -0.72 27.12
CA VAL A 30 15.66 0.43 28.02
C VAL A 30 15.46 0.02 29.48
N SER A 31 15.16 -1.26 29.76
CA SER A 31 14.95 -1.76 31.12
C SER A 31 15.73 -3.05 31.40
N GLU A 32 15.84 -3.45 32.67
CA GLU A 32 16.41 -4.76 33.03
C GLU A 32 15.65 -5.91 32.40
N HIS A 33 14.31 -5.81 32.37
CA HIS A 33 13.47 -6.83 31.75
C HIS A 33 13.68 -6.90 30.23
N GLU A 34 13.82 -5.76 29.55
CA GLU A 34 14.17 -5.73 28.12
C GLU A 34 15.58 -6.26 27.86
N ALA A 35 16.57 -5.89 28.68
CA ALA A 35 17.93 -6.38 28.54
C ALA A 35 17.99 -7.90 28.71
N THR A 36 17.28 -8.44 29.70
CA THR A 36 17.15 -9.88 29.93
C THR A 36 16.50 -10.58 28.73
N LYS A 37 15.39 -10.04 28.22
CA LYS A 37 14.73 -10.58 27.01
C LYS A 37 15.64 -10.50 25.79
N CYS A 38 16.43 -9.43 25.64
CA CYS A 38 17.38 -9.26 24.55
C CYS A 38 18.51 -10.29 24.61
N HIS A 39 19.06 -10.57 25.80
CA HIS A 39 20.07 -11.61 25.96
C HIS A 39 19.52 -12.99 25.59
N SER A 40 18.30 -13.30 26.05
CA SER A 40 17.60 -14.52 25.64
C SER A 40 17.37 -14.58 24.13
N PHE A 41 16.97 -13.47 23.51
CA PHE A 41 16.80 -13.37 22.05
C PHE A 41 18.11 -13.66 21.31
N ARG A 42 19.23 -13.06 21.74
CA ARG A 42 20.56 -13.35 21.19
C ARG A 42 20.90 -14.83 21.25
N ASP A 43 20.72 -15.45 22.41
CA ASP A 43 21.17 -16.82 22.65
C ASP A 43 20.34 -17.83 21.82
N HIS A 44 19.03 -17.62 21.70
CA HIS A 44 18.17 -18.44 20.84
C HIS A 44 18.45 -18.21 19.36
N MET A 45 18.67 -16.97 18.91
CA MET A 45 19.10 -16.69 17.54
C MET A 45 20.43 -17.38 17.22
N LYS A 46 21.35 -17.46 18.20
CA LYS A 46 22.62 -18.16 18.02
C LYS A 46 22.44 -19.66 17.74
N SER A 47 21.42 -20.28 18.34
CA SER A 47 21.13 -21.70 18.21
C SER A 47 20.49 -22.11 16.88
N VAL A 48 19.69 -21.22 16.26
CA VAL A 48 18.95 -21.54 15.03
C VAL A 48 19.62 -21.02 13.76
N LEU A 49 20.52 -20.04 13.88
CA LEU A 49 21.18 -19.41 12.73
C LEU A 49 22.58 -19.98 12.47
N PRO A 50 22.97 -20.10 11.18
CA PRO A 50 24.30 -20.56 10.83
C PRO A 50 25.38 -19.57 11.33
N PRO A 51 26.65 -20.02 11.45
CA PRO A 51 27.76 -19.20 11.94
C PRO A 51 27.89 -17.83 11.28
N ASP A 52 27.60 -17.76 9.98
CA ASP A 52 27.67 -16.59 9.09
C ASP A 52 26.35 -15.80 8.98
N GLY A 53 25.32 -16.20 9.71
CA GLY A 53 24.02 -15.51 9.79
C GLY A 53 24.04 -14.27 10.69
N PRO A 54 22.96 -13.47 10.69
CA PRO A 54 22.87 -12.26 11.49
C PRO A 54 22.90 -12.56 12.99
N ARG A 55 23.63 -11.74 13.76
CA ARG A 55 23.75 -11.86 15.22
C ARG A 55 23.13 -10.67 15.94
N VAL A 56 22.75 -10.88 17.20
CA VAL A 56 22.24 -9.82 18.09
C VAL A 56 23.26 -9.55 19.19
N ALA A 57 23.52 -8.28 19.47
CA ALA A 57 24.16 -7.82 20.70
C ALA A 57 23.20 -6.88 21.42
N CYS A 58 23.26 -6.81 22.75
CA CYS A 58 22.35 -6.01 23.55
C CYS A 58 23.08 -4.84 24.19
N VAL A 59 22.56 -3.63 23.99
CA VAL A 59 23.07 -2.37 24.56
C VAL A 59 22.01 -1.84 25.49
N LYS A 60 22.31 -1.76 26.78
CA LYS A 60 21.37 -1.23 27.77
C LYS A 60 21.51 0.28 27.91
N LYS A 61 20.40 1.00 27.91
CA LYS A 61 20.29 2.44 28.18
C LYS A 61 19.17 2.71 29.19
N ALA A 62 19.08 3.94 29.70
CA ALA A 62 18.10 4.31 30.72
C ALA A 62 16.75 4.73 30.14
N SER A 63 16.71 5.18 28.88
CA SER A 63 15.48 5.65 28.22
C SER A 63 15.51 5.42 26.71
N TYR A 64 14.35 5.49 26.05
CA TYR A 64 14.28 5.47 24.58
C TYR A 64 15.01 6.66 23.94
N LEU A 65 15.06 7.82 24.61
CA LEU A 65 15.83 8.98 24.14
C LEU A 65 17.33 8.70 24.16
N ASP A 66 17.83 8.01 25.19
CA ASP A 66 19.22 7.59 25.25
C ASP A 66 19.55 6.50 24.22
N CYS A 67 18.59 5.64 23.89
CA CYS A 67 18.72 4.73 22.75
C CYS A 67 18.82 5.48 21.42
N ILE A 68 17.97 6.49 21.18
CA ILE A 68 18.03 7.34 19.97
C ILE A 68 19.42 7.98 19.84
N LYS A 69 19.90 8.62 20.92
CA LYS A 69 21.24 9.24 20.96
C LYS A 69 22.35 8.20 20.76
N GLY A 70 22.24 7.03 21.40
CA GLY A 70 23.19 5.93 21.26
C GLY A 70 23.25 5.38 19.83
N ILE A 71 22.12 5.31 19.12
CA ILE A 71 22.10 4.90 17.71
C ILE A 71 22.75 5.97 16.83
N ALA A 72 22.42 7.25 17.05
CA ALA A 72 23.01 8.37 16.32
C ALA A 72 24.54 8.44 16.52
N ALA A 73 25.01 8.21 17.75
CA ALA A 73 26.43 8.14 18.12
C ALA A 73 27.13 6.83 17.74
N ASN A 74 26.45 5.93 17.01
CA ASN A 74 26.97 4.64 16.58
C ASN A 74 27.39 3.70 17.74
N GLU A 75 26.76 3.81 18.91
CA GLU A 75 26.92 2.90 20.05
C GLU A 75 25.92 1.73 20.00
N ALA A 76 24.75 1.95 19.39
CA ALA A 76 23.73 0.94 19.08
C ALA A 76 23.33 1.04 17.59
N ASP A 77 22.57 0.07 17.09
CA ASP A 77 22.14 0.02 15.68
C ASP A 77 20.62 0.14 15.51
N ALA A 78 19.83 -0.40 16.44
CA ALA A 78 18.38 -0.46 16.31
C ALA A 78 17.65 -0.37 17.65
N VAL A 79 16.45 0.22 17.62
CA VAL A 79 15.46 0.20 18.71
C VAL A 79 14.06 0.33 18.13
N THR A 80 13.07 -0.33 18.74
CA THR A 80 11.66 -0.16 18.37
C THR A 80 11.09 1.06 19.07
N LEU A 81 10.48 1.97 18.31
CA LEU A 81 9.88 3.20 18.82
C LEU A 81 8.40 3.28 18.48
N ASP A 82 7.65 3.93 19.38
CA ASP A 82 6.32 4.46 19.10
C ASP A 82 6.40 5.62 18.09
N ALA A 83 5.36 5.82 17.29
CA ALA A 83 5.34 6.81 16.21
C ALA A 83 5.61 8.25 16.71
N GLY A 84 5.24 8.59 17.95
CA GLY A 84 5.58 9.88 18.56
C GLY A 84 7.10 10.07 18.71
N LEU A 85 7.82 9.04 19.13
CA LEU A 85 9.28 9.06 19.31
C LEU A 85 10.04 8.92 17.99
N VAL A 86 9.42 8.36 16.95
CA VAL A 86 9.99 8.33 15.60
C VAL A 86 10.19 9.75 15.06
N TYR A 87 9.26 10.67 15.38
CA TYR A 87 9.42 12.08 15.02
C TYR A 87 10.70 12.66 15.64
N GLU A 88 10.91 12.47 16.96
CA GLU A 88 12.12 12.90 17.67
C GLU A 88 13.40 12.27 17.12
N ALA A 89 13.33 10.98 16.80
CA ALA A 89 14.44 10.22 16.25
C ALA A 89 14.88 10.75 14.88
N ALA A 90 13.95 11.28 14.10
CA ALA A 90 14.19 11.79 12.76
C ALA A 90 14.81 13.20 12.73
N LEU A 91 14.60 13.99 13.78
CA LEU A 91 15.12 15.36 13.85
C LEU A 91 16.64 15.38 13.97
N ALA A 92 17.25 16.43 13.43
CA ALA A 92 18.67 16.70 13.64
C ALA A 92 18.94 16.97 15.15
N PRO A 93 20.05 16.47 15.72
CA PRO A 93 21.16 15.78 15.05
C PRO A 93 21.00 14.25 14.91
N ASN A 94 19.90 13.66 15.36
CA ASN A 94 19.74 12.20 15.42
C ASN A 94 19.63 11.55 14.03
N ASN A 95 18.85 12.15 13.12
CA ASN A 95 18.72 11.75 11.71
C ASN A 95 18.45 10.24 11.51
N LEU A 96 17.62 9.63 12.37
CA LEU A 96 17.21 8.23 12.24
C LEU A 96 16.01 8.08 11.29
N LYS A 97 15.87 6.91 10.68
CA LYS A 97 14.75 6.58 9.79
C LYS A 97 14.09 5.26 10.19
N PRO A 98 12.78 5.10 9.98
CA PRO A 98 12.10 3.82 10.16
C PRO A 98 12.58 2.81 9.11
N VAL A 99 12.87 1.57 9.53
CA VAL A 99 13.38 0.51 8.63
C VAL A 99 12.55 -0.77 8.68
N VAL A 100 11.89 -1.07 9.80
CA VAL A 100 11.04 -2.27 9.95
C VAL A 100 9.82 -1.93 10.81
N ALA A 101 8.62 -2.09 10.28
CA ALA A 101 7.38 -1.78 10.99
C ALA A 101 6.76 -3.05 11.60
N GLU A 102 6.23 -2.97 12.82
CA GLU A 102 5.36 -3.99 13.38
C GLU A 102 4.04 -4.02 12.59
N PHE A 103 3.43 -5.21 12.44
CA PHE A 103 2.03 -5.29 12.02
C PHE A 103 1.18 -5.99 13.07
N TYR A 104 -0.08 -5.57 13.14
CA TYR A 104 -1.11 -6.04 14.05
C TYR A 104 -2.26 -6.70 13.28
N GLY A 105 -3.29 -7.14 13.99
CA GLY A 105 -4.44 -7.82 13.38
C GLY A 105 -4.16 -9.29 13.18
N SER A 106 -4.00 -9.72 11.93
CA SER A 106 -3.70 -11.11 11.57
C SER A 106 -2.67 -11.16 10.44
N LYS A 107 -2.16 -12.35 10.09
CA LYS A 107 -1.25 -12.48 8.94
C LYS A 107 -2.00 -12.28 7.61
N GLU A 108 -3.30 -12.54 7.61
CA GLU A 108 -4.20 -12.45 6.46
C GLU A 108 -4.69 -11.01 6.22
N ASP A 109 -4.89 -10.24 7.30
CA ASP A 109 -5.18 -8.80 7.27
C ASP A 109 -4.20 -8.05 8.18
N PRO A 110 -2.95 -7.85 7.71
CA PRO A 110 -1.91 -7.25 8.52
C PRO A 110 -2.06 -5.72 8.53
N GLN A 111 -2.20 -5.16 9.73
CA GLN A 111 -2.43 -3.72 9.94
C GLN A 111 -1.15 -3.06 10.44
N THR A 112 -0.58 -2.15 9.64
CA THR A 112 0.62 -1.37 10.01
C THR A 112 0.27 -0.04 10.69
N PHE A 113 -0.91 0.03 11.30
CA PHE A 113 -1.43 1.18 12.03
C PHE A 113 -2.35 0.69 13.14
N TYR A 114 -2.66 1.57 14.08
CA TYR A 114 -3.65 1.33 15.11
C TYR A 114 -4.43 2.63 15.39
N TYR A 115 -5.61 2.50 15.99
CA TYR A 115 -6.44 3.63 16.36
C TYR A 115 -6.11 4.10 17.78
N ALA A 116 -5.92 5.41 17.94
CA ALA A 116 -5.87 6.10 19.23
C ALA A 116 -7.30 6.38 19.71
N VAL A 117 -7.62 5.99 20.94
CA VAL A 117 -8.96 6.11 21.51
C VAL A 117 -8.91 6.68 22.94
N ALA A 118 -9.98 7.35 23.35
CA ALA A 118 -10.22 7.75 24.72
C ALA A 118 -11.28 6.82 25.33
N VAL A 119 -10.87 5.97 26.27
CA VAL A 119 -11.75 5.01 26.94
C VAL A 119 -12.25 5.61 28.24
N VAL A 120 -13.54 5.46 28.52
CA VAL A 120 -14.19 5.88 29.76
C VAL A 120 -15.02 4.74 30.33
N LYS A 121 -15.36 4.81 31.61
CA LYS A 121 -16.40 3.95 32.19
C LYS A 121 -17.76 4.36 31.64
N LYS A 122 -18.63 3.38 31.40
CA LYS A 122 -20.01 3.60 31.00
C LYS A 122 -20.75 4.45 32.04
N ASP A 123 -21.70 5.26 31.58
CA ASP A 123 -22.53 6.14 32.41
C ASP A 123 -21.78 7.21 33.21
N SER A 124 -20.51 7.49 32.87
CA SER A 124 -19.74 8.58 33.48
C SER A 124 -20.22 10.00 33.10
N GLY A 125 -21.09 10.14 32.08
CA GLY A 125 -21.86 11.36 31.83
C GLY A 125 -21.10 12.57 31.26
N PHE A 126 -19.99 12.38 30.54
CA PHE A 126 -19.24 13.48 29.90
C PHE A 126 -18.70 13.14 28.50
N GLN A 127 -18.56 14.13 27.64
CA GLN A 127 -18.05 13.96 26.27
C GLN A 127 -16.62 14.48 26.10
N LEU A 128 -16.06 14.37 24.88
CA LEU A 128 -14.67 14.74 24.60
C LEU A 128 -14.39 16.22 24.85
N ASN A 129 -15.33 17.11 24.55
CA ASN A 129 -15.27 18.54 24.84
C ASN A 129 -15.44 18.90 26.34
N GLU A 130 -15.81 17.95 27.19
CA GLU A 130 -16.08 18.15 28.62
C GLU A 130 -14.97 17.56 29.51
N LEU A 131 -13.79 17.34 28.94
CA LEU A 131 -12.64 16.76 29.63
C LEU A 131 -12.00 17.68 30.68
N ARG A 132 -12.31 18.98 30.67
CA ARG A 132 -11.76 19.93 31.64
C ARG A 132 -12.19 19.56 33.06
N GLY A 133 -11.23 19.52 33.98
CA GLY A 133 -11.46 19.18 35.38
C GLY A 133 -11.66 17.68 35.66
N LYS A 134 -11.59 16.81 34.65
CA LYS A 134 -11.57 15.35 34.84
C LYS A 134 -10.17 14.86 35.25
N LYS A 135 -10.08 13.62 35.70
CA LYS A 135 -8.82 12.93 35.97
C LYS A 135 -8.40 12.08 34.78
N SER A 136 -7.15 12.14 34.37
CA SER A 136 -6.69 11.48 33.13
C SER A 136 -5.55 10.48 33.34
N CYS A 137 -5.60 9.38 32.58
CA CYS A 137 -4.61 8.32 32.56
C CYS A 137 -3.92 8.26 31.19
N HIS A 138 -2.60 8.46 31.17
CA HIS A 138 -1.81 8.55 29.94
C HIS A 138 -0.78 7.44 29.86
N THR A 139 -0.47 6.96 28.65
CA THR A 139 0.55 5.90 28.46
C THR A 139 1.97 6.35 28.77
N GLY A 140 2.23 7.66 28.71
CA GLY A 140 3.54 8.29 28.89
C GLY A 140 3.71 9.54 28.03
N LEU A 141 4.52 10.49 28.51
CA LEU A 141 4.84 11.74 27.84
C LEU A 141 5.44 11.50 26.44
N GLY A 142 4.96 12.23 25.42
CA GLY A 142 5.46 12.15 24.05
C GLY A 142 5.01 10.93 23.22
N ARG A 143 4.22 10.01 23.81
CA ARG A 143 3.67 8.85 23.09
C ARG A 143 2.47 9.24 22.23
N SER A 144 2.26 8.54 21.12
CA SER A 144 1.21 8.84 20.15
C SER A 144 -0.19 8.87 20.74
N THR A 145 -0.70 7.74 21.24
CA THR A 145 -2.08 7.66 21.73
C THR A 145 -2.26 8.34 23.07
N GLY A 146 -1.28 8.22 23.95
CA GLY A 146 -1.40 8.65 25.34
C GLY A 146 -1.05 10.12 25.56
N TRP A 147 -0.44 10.81 24.59
CA TRP A 147 -0.06 12.20 24.75
C TRP A 147 -0.27 13.02 23.48
N ASN A 148 0.46 12.73 22.40
CA ASN A 148 0.50 13.61 21.21
C ASN A 148 -0.87 13.79 20.55
N ILE A 149 -1.65 12.72 20.39
CA ILE A 149 -2.99 12.82 19.81
C ILE A 149 -3.97 13.56 20.73
N PRO A 150 -4.24 13.11 21.98
CA PRO A 150 -5.24 13.75 22.81
C PRO A 150 -4.87 15.18 23.20
N ILE A 151 -3.61 15.44 23.55
CA ILE A 151 -3.17 16.80 23.90
C ILE A 151 -3.14 17.69 22.65
N GLY A 152 -2.84 17.14 21.47
CA GLY A 152 -2.89 17.87 20.20
C GLY A 152 -4.29 18.35 19.86
N LEU A 153 -5.29 17.50 20.07
CA LEU A 153 -6.70 17.85 19.88
C LEU A 153 -7.16 18.92 20.89
N LEU A 154 -6.70 18.83 22.13
CA LEU A 154 -7.08 19.75 23.21
C LEU A 154 -6.24 21.02 23.25
N TYR A 155 -5.15 21.11 22.48
CA TYR A 155 -4.10 22.12 22.65
C TYR A 155 -4.67 23.55 22.69
N CYS A 156 -5.59 23.87 21.79
CA CYS A 156 -6.17 25.21 21.70
C CYS A 156 -7.19 25.53 22.79
N ASP A 157 -7.77 24.51 23.43
CA ASP A 157 -8.69 24.63 24.57
C ASP A 157 -7.96 24.65 25.93
N LEU A 158 -6.64 24.41 25.92
CA LEU A 158 -5.80 24.53 27.11
C LEU A 158 -5.74 25.99 27.59
N PRO A 159 -5.71 26.22 28.91
CA PRO A 159 -5.60 27.56 29.47
C PRO A 159 -4.24 28.20 29.12
N GLU A 160 -4.26 29.51 28.86
CA GLU A 160 -3.02 30.29 28.75
C GLU A 160 -2.37 30.50 30.14
N PRO A 161 -1.03 30.51 30.25
CA PRO A 161 -0.05 30.32 29.17
C PRO A 161 0.10 28.83 28.78
N ARG A 162 0.08 28.53 27.47
CA ARG A 162 0.25 27.15 26.95
C ARG A 162 1.68 26.61 27.02
N LYS A 163 2.65 27.41 27.47
CA LYS A 163 4.06 27.03 27.61
C LYS A 163 4.54 27.21 29.06
N PRO A 164 5.18 26.19 29.67
CA PRO A 164 5.39 24.84 29.14
C PRO A 164 4.07 24.05 29.01
N LEU A 165 3.97 23.18 28.00
CA LEU A 165 2.74 22.44 27.67
C LEU A 165 2.23 21.63 28.86
N GLU A 166 3.16 21.01 29.58
CA GLU A 166 2.94 20.21 30.78
C GLU A 166 2.18 21.00 31.86
N LYS A 167 2.48 22.30 32.01
CA LYS A 167 1.80 23.17 32.98
C LYS A 167 0.35 23.45 32.56
N ALA A 168 0.13 23.72 31.27
CA ALA A 168 -1.20 24.00 30.75
C ALA A 168 -2.11 22.76 30.85
N VAL A 169 -1.56 21.57 30.54
CA VAL A 169 -2.26 20.29 30.73
C VAL A 169 -2.53 20.02 32.22
N ALA A 170 -1.56 20.28 33.09
CA ALA A 170 -1.70 20.14 34.54
C ALA A 170 -2.79 21.04 35.14
N SER A 171 -3.08 22.19 34.53
CA SER A 171 -4.18 23.08 34.92
C SER A 171 -5.52 22.73 34.26
N PHE A 172 -5.51 21.96 33.17
CA PHE A 172 -6.72 21.55 32.47
C PHE A 172 -7.42 20.37 33.14
N PHE A 173 -6.66 19.34 33.55
CA PHE A 173 -7.16 18.19 34.31
C PHE A 173 -7.06 18.44 35.81
N SER A 174 -7.92 17.79 36.62
CA SER A 174 -7.89 17.93 38.09
C SER A 174 -6.88 17.02 38.79
N GLY A 175 -6.20 16.18 38.02
CA GLY A 175 -5.13 15.28 38.46
C GLY A 175 -4.87 14.20 37.41
N SER A 176 -3.61 13.86 37.15
CA SER A 176 -3.26 12.91 36.08
C SER A 176 -2.27 11.84 36.53
N CYS A 177 -2.18 10.77 35.73
CA CYS A 177 -0.97 9.96 35.63
C CYS A 177 -0.36 10.13 34.24
N VAL A 178 0.77 10.83 34.16
CA VAL A 178 1.57 11.01 32.93
C VAL A 178 2.97 10.46 33.18
N PRO A 179 3.21 9.16 32.92
CA PRO A 179 4.54 8.59 33.08
C PRO A 179 5.60 9.36 32.25
N CYS A 180 6.83 9.42 32.75
CA CYS A 180 7.95 10.20 32.18
C CYS A 180 7.85 11.73 32.33
N ALA A 181 6.78 12.27 32.92
CA ALA A 181 6.72 13.69 33.28
C ALA A 181 7.59 14.02 34.49
N ASP A 182 8.07 15.26 34.57
CA ASP A 182 8.79 15.76 35.73
C ASP A 182 7.80 16.06 36.87
N GLY A 183 7.69 15.13 37.82
CA GLY A 183 6.83 15.27 38.98
C GLY A 183 7.28 16.33 40.00
N THR A 184 8.51 16.84 39.89
CA THR A 184 8.97 17.94 40.75
C THR A 184 8.48 19.28 40.20
N ALA A 185 8.57 19.48 38.88
CA ALA A 185 8.09 20.67 38.20
C ALA A 185 6.57 20.68 38.03
N PHE A 186 5.95 19.51 37.80
CA PHE A 186 4.52 19.37 37.50
C PHE A 186 3.85 18.28 38.38
N PRO A 187 3.70 18.49 39.69
CA PRO A 187 3.16 17.47 40.61
C PRO A 187 1.76 16.95 40.22
N GLN A 188 0.92 17.81 39.65
CA GLN A 188 -0.44 17.46 39.18
C GLN A 188 -0.44 16.39 38.08
N LEU A 189 0.60 16.33 37.24
CA LEU A 189 0.72 15.29 36.21
C LEU A 189 1.05 13.90 36.80
N CYS A 190 1.52 13.86 38.05
CA CYS A 190 1.93 12.66 38.77
C CYS A 190 1.03 12.32 39.95
N GLN A 191 -0.09 13.04 40.12
CA GLN A 191 -0.97 12.88 41.27
C GLN A 191 -1.55 11.46 41.38
N LEU A 192 -1.88 10.84 40.25
CA LEU A 192 -2.44 9.48 40.20
C LEU A 192 -1.35 8.40 40.14
N CYS A 193 -0.09 8.77 39.90
CA CYS A 193 1.04 7.86 39.91
C CYS A 193 2.29 8.55 40.47
N PRO A 194 2.43 8.59 41.81
CA PRO A 194 3.53 9.28 42.47
C PRO A 194 4.89 8.93 41.88
N GLY A 195 5.67 9.96 41.56
CA GLY A 195 7.00 9.84 40.94
C GLY A 195 7.03 9.66 39.43
N CYS A 196 5.90 9.49 38.74
CA CYS A 196 5.81 9.42 37.26
C CYS A 196 6.84 8.50 36.58
N GLY A 197 7.19 7.37 37.20
CA GLY A 197 8.24 6.47 36.71
C GLY A 197 8.11 6.12 35.22
N CYS A 198 9.20 6.26 34.46
CA CYS A 198 9.24 6.04 33.01
C CYS A 198 9.60 4.58 32.67
N SER A 199 9.00 3.61 33.35
CA SER A 199 9.25 2.18 33.12
C SER A 199 8.08 1.32 33.57
N THR A 200 8.13 0.02 33.24
CA THR A 200 7.13 -0.98 33.67
C THR A 200 7.08 -1.20 35.18
N LEU A 201 8.02 -0.67 35.96
CA LEU A 201 7.95 -0.65 37.43
C LEU A 201 6.82 0.26 37.95
N GLN A 202 6.44 1.28 37.17
CA GLN A 202 5.26 2.08 37.46
C GLN A 202 4.02 1.34 36.96
N GLN A 203 3.13 0.95 37.86
CA GLN A 203 1.95 0.14 37.55
C GLN A 203 1.00 0.76 36.51
N TYR A 204 0.98 2.09 36.40
CA TYR A 204 0.17 2.82 35.42
C TYR A 204 0.93 3.21 34.14
N PHE A 205 2.14 2.69 33.94
CA PHE A 205 2.94 2.92 32.73
C PHE A 205 2.41 2.14 31.51
N GLY A 206 2.48 2.78 30.34
CA GLY A 206 2.13 2.15 29.07
C GLY A 206 0.63 1.94 28.84
N TYR A 207 0.28 1.15 27.83
CA TYR A 207 -1.12 0.95 27.43
C TYR A 207 -1.94 0.25 28.51
N SER A 208 -1.48 -0.92 28.98
CA SER A 208 -2.18 -1.67 30.02
C SER A 208 -2.19 -0.91 31.36
N GLY A 209 -1.12 -0.19 31.69
CA GLY A 209 -1.08 0.63 32.90
C GLY A 209 -2.06 1.81 32.87
N ALA A 210 -2.14 2.54 31.75
CA ALA A 210 -3.11 3.63 31.60
C ALA A 210 -4.56 3.12 31.66
N PHE A 211 -4.84 1.96 31.07
CA PHE A 211 -6.16 1.33 31.21
C PHE A 211 -6.42 0.85 32.64
N LYS A 212 -5.41 0.30 33.33
CA LYS A 212 -5.50 -0.08 34.74
C LYS A 212 -5.82 1.12 35.64
N CYS A 213 -5.22 2.28 35.38
CA CYS A 213 -5.53 3.55 36.07
C CYS A 213 -7.02 3.94 35.97
N LEU A 214 -7.64 3.75 34.82
CA LEU A 214 -9.09 3.92 34.64
C LEU A 214 -9.88 2.83 35.37
N LYS A 215 -9.50 1.56 35.19
CA LYS A 215 -10.17 0.40 35.80
C LYS A 215 -10.22 0.54 37.33
N ASP A 216 -9.10 0.86 37.95
CA ASP A 216 -8.94 1.04 39.41
C ASP A 216 -9.67 2.29 39.93
N GLY A 217 -10.25 3.12 39.05
CA GLY A 217 -10.99 4.34 39.41
C GLY A 217 -10.10 5.50 39.83
N ALA A 218 -8.80 5.44 39.54
CA ALA A 218 -7.89 6.55 39.81
C ALA A 218 -8.14 7.72 38.86
N GLY A 219 -8.40 7.45 37.57
CA GLY A 219 -8.79 8.44 36.58
C GLY A 219 -10.14 8.15 35.92
N ASP A 220 -10.69 9.17 35.27
CA ASP A 220 -12.00 9.14 34.60
C ASP A 220 -11.91 8.75 33.11
N VAL A 221 -10.76 9.04 32.49
CA VAL A 221 -10.48 8.75 31.08
C VAL A 221 -9.08 8.13 30.91
N ALA A 222 -8.96 7.10 30.07
CA ALA A 222 -7.67 6.55 29.65
C ALA A 222 -7.44 6.72 28.15
N PHE A 223 -6.30 7.31 27.79
CA PHE A 223 -5.90 7.50 26.40
C PHE A 223 -5.00 6.35 25.94
N VAL A 224 -5.53 5.44 25.12
CA VAL A 224 -4.88 4.17 24.76
C VAL A 224 -5.11 3.79 23.29
N LYS A 225 -4.64 2.62 22.85
CA LYS A 225 -4.97 2.04 21.55
C LYS A 225 -6.27 1.24 21.63
N HIS A 226 -6.99 1.13 20.52
CA HIS A 226 -8.27 0.38 20.46
C HIS A 226 -8.17 -1.08 20.98
N SER A 227 -7.03 -1.75 20.77
CA SER A 227 -6.85 -3.14 21.19
C SER A 227 -6.62 -3.32 22.69
N THR A 228 -6.27 -2.25 23.42
CA THR A 228 -5.86 -2.34 24.84
C THR A 228 -6.93 -2.97 25.71
N ILE A 229 -8.19 -2.62 25.51
CA ILE A 229 -9.27 -3.17 26.33
C ILE A 229 -9.45 -4.68 26.09
N PHE A 230 -9.33 -5.13 24.84
CA PHE A 230 -9.43 -6.55 24.46
C PHE A 230 -8.24 -7.38 24.98
N GLU A 231 -7.06 -6.75 25.12
CA GLU A 231 -5.86 -7.38 25.70
C GLU A 231 -5.96 -7.54 27.23
N ASN A 232 -6.72 -6.67 27.89
CA ASN A 232 -6.82 -6.64 29.36
C ASN A 232 -8.13 -7.24 29.91
N LEU A 233 -9.18 -7.32 29.08
CA LEU A 233 -10.49 -7.88 29.43
C LEU A 233 -10.91 -8.91 28.37
N ALA A 234 -10.84 -10.19 28.74
CA ALA A 234 -11.20 -11.30 27.86
C ALA A 234 -12.72 -11.43 27.66
N ASN A 235 -13.51 -11.19 28.71
CA ASN A 235 -14.95 -11.33 28.68
C ASN A 235 -15.63 -10.11 28.06
N LYS A 236 -16.69 -10.35 27.28
CA LYS A 236 -17.48 -9.25 26.70
C LYS A 236 -18.22 -8.45 27.76
N ALA A 237 -18.80 -9.12 28.76
CA ALA A 237 -19.55 -8.45 29.83
C ALA A 237 -18.71 -7.38 30.55
N ASP A 238 -17.45 -7.69 30.87
CA ASP A 238 -16.52 -6.74 31.49
C ASP A 238 -16.20 -5.55 30.55
N ARG A 239 -16.19 -5.78 29.23
CA ARG A 239 -15.94 -4.72 28.23
C ARG A 239 -17.15 -3.80 28.06
N ASP A 240 -18.36 -4.32 28.26
CA ASP A 240 -19.61 -3.56 28.15
C ASP A 240 -19.77 -2.51 29.27
N GLU A 241 -18.90 -2.53 30.30
CA GLU A 241 -18.76 -1.49 31.33
C GLU A 241 -17.98 -0.25 30.86
N TYR A 242 -17.48 -0.25 29.61
CA TYR A 242 -16.64 0.82 29.06
C TYR A 242 -17.17 1.32 27.71
N GLU A 243 -16.85 2.58 27.40
CA GLU A 243 -17.22 3.25 26.15
C GLU A 243 -16.04 4.07 25.61
N LEU A 244 -16.14 4.49 24.35
CA LEU A 244 -15.21 5.38 23.68
C LEU A 244 -15.79 6.79 23.58
N LEU A 245 -14.97 7.82 23.77
CA LEU A 245 -15.31 9.20 23.41
C LEU A 245 -14.94 9.48 21.96
N CYS A 246 -15.89 10.01 21.19
CA CYS A 246 -15.75 10.27 19.77
C CYS A 246 -15.50 11.77 19.49
N LEU A 247 -14.91 12.08 18.33
CA LEU A 247 -14.58 13.46 17.93
C LEU A 247 -15.83 14.34 17.72
N ASP A 248 -16.98 13.74 17.41
CA ASP A 248 -18.27 14.41 17.27
C ASP A 248 -19.00 14.62 18.62
N ASN A 249 -18.28 14.42 19.74
CA ASN A 249 -18.81 14.50 21.10
C ASN A 249 -19.94 13.50 21.39
N THR A 250 -19.91 12.35 20.72
CA THR A 250 -20.74 11.18 21.06
C THR A 250 -19.94 10.11 21.81
N ARG A 251 -20.63 9.07 22.27
CA ARG A 251 -20.02 7.86 22.81
C ARG A 251 -20.41 6.64 21.99
N LYS A 252 -19.49 5.69 21.90
CA LYS A 252 -19.75 4.41 21.24
C LYS A 252 -19.16 3.22 22.01
N PRO A 253 -19.69 2.01 21.80
CA PRO A 253 -19.08 0.77 22.28
C PRO A 253 -17.61 0.62 21.87
N VAL A 254 -16.84 -0.10 22.67
CA VAL A 254 -15.38 -0.24 22.50
C VAL A 254 -14.96 -1.01 21.24
N ASP A 255 -15.86 -1.77 20.63
CA ASP A 255 -15.68 -2.48 19.36
C ASP A 255 -16.01 -1.62 18.12
N GLU A 256 -16.67 -0.47 18.29
CA GLU A 256 -16.94 0.52 17.22
C GLU A 256 -15.79 1.52 17.02
N TYR A 257 -14.57 1.18 17.44
CA TYR A 257 -13.39 2.05 17.38
C TYR A 257 -13.04 2.53 15.95
N LYS A 258 -13.48 1.82 14.91
CA LYS A 258 -13.26 2.26 13.52
C LYS A 258 -14.02 3.54 13.19
N ASP A 259 -15.19 3.72 13.80
CA ASP A 259 -16.05 4.90 13.61
C ASP A 259 -15.94 5.89 14.78
N CYS A 260 -15.35 5.47 15.90
CA CYS A 260 -15.10 6.32 17.07
C CYS A 260 -13.65 6.20 17.55
N HIS A 261 -12.79 7.06 17.01
CA HIS A 261 -11.39 7.18 17.40
C HIS A 261 -10.92 8.63 17.28
N LEU A 262 -9.84 8.96 18.00
CA LEU A 262 -9.23 10.28 17.97
C LEU A 262 -8.35 10.48 16.74
N ALA A 263 -7.57 9.45 16.39
CA ALA A 263 -6.72 9.45 15.21
C ALA A 263 -6.29 8.03 14.83
N ARG A 264 -5.91 7.86 13.57
CA ARG A 264 -5.19 6.68 13.09
C ARG A 264 -3.69 6.95 13.17
N VAL A 265 -2.96 6.09 13.88
CA VAL A 265 -1.53 6.25 14.15
C VAL A 265 -0.75 5.12 13.49
N PRO A 266 0.39 5.39 12.84
CA PRO A 266 1.30 4.36 12.35
C PRO A 266 1.74 3.39 13.46
N SER A 267 1.99 2.15 13.07
CA SER A 267 2.55 1.12 13.95
C SER A 267 3.90 1.50 14.54
N HIS A 268 4.27 0.85 15.65
CA HIS A 268 5.64 0.97 16.16
C HIS A 268 6.62 0.47 15.08
N THR A 269 7.79 1.07 15.06
CA THR A 269 8.78 0.82 14.01
C THR A 269 10.17 0.80 14.60
N VAL A 270 10.98 -0.12 14.08
CA VAL A 270 12.40 -0.18 14.32
C VAL A 270 13.05 0.94 13.53
N VAL A 271 13.79 1.79 14.23
CA VAL A 271 14.56 2.88 13.61
C VAL A 271 16.04 2.51 13.53
N ALA A 272 16.70 3.04 12.51
CA ALA A 272 18.14 2.94 12.33
C ALA A 272 18.69 4.26 11.77
N ARG A 273 20.03 4.40 11.72
CA ARG A 273 20.65 5.60 11.10
C ARG A 273 20.27 5.71 9.62
N SER A 274 20.04 6.94 9.15
CA SER A 274 19.75 7.17 7.73
C SER A 274 20.91 6.80 6.80
N VAL A 275 22.15 6.97 7.28
CA VAL A 275 23.40 6.62 6.60
C VAL A 275 24.13 5.55 7.42
N GLY A 276 24.55 4.45 6.79
CA GLY A 276 25.26 3.37 7.49
C GLY A 276 24.45 2.66 8.59
N GLY A 277 23.12 2.63 8.47
CA GLY A 277 22.21 2.11 9.48
C GLY A 277 22.05 0.59 9.53
N LYS A 278 22.73 -0.17 8.66
CA LYS A 278 22.61 -1.64 8.55
C LYS A 278 21.16 -2.12 8.33
N GLU A 279 20.34 -1.35 7.62
CA GLU A 279 18.90 -1.63 7.40
C GLU A 279 18.60 -3.00 6.80
N ASP A 280 19.42 -3.47 5.85
CA ASP A 280 19.27 -4.80 5.26
C ASP A 280 19.55 -5.92 6.26
N LEU A 281 20.57 -5.75 7.10
CA LEU A 281 20.94 -6.71 8.15
C LEU A 281 19.88 -6.76 9.26
N ILE A 282 19.34 -5.60 9.65
CA ILE A 282 18.23 -5.51 10.61
C ILE A 282 17.00 -6.25 10.07
N TRP A 283 16.66 -6.03 8.80
CA TRP A 283 15.56 -6.76 8.17
C TRP A 283 15.83 -8.26 8.10
N GLU A 284 17.03 -8.68 7.69
CA GLU A 284 17.40 -10.09 7.63
C GLU A 284 17.26 -10.77 9.00
N LEU A 285 17.79 -10.13 10.05
CA LEU A 285 17.68 -10.59 11.43
C LEU A 285 16.22 -10.77 11.85
N LEU A 286 15.39 -9.74 11.67
CA LEU A 286 14.00 -9.75 12.16
C LEU A 286 13.10 -10.67 11.33
N ASN A 287 13.35 -10.76 10.03
CA ASN A 287 12.64 -11.68 9.14
C ASN A 287 12.93 -13.14 9.52
N GLN A 288 14.17 -13.47 9.88
CA GLN A 288 14.48 -14.81 10.39
C GLN A 288 13.92 -15.01 11.81
N ALA A 289 14.03 -14.01 12.69
CA ALA A 289 13.49 -14.09 14.04
C ALA A 289 11.97 -14.37 14.07
N GLN A 290 11.17 -13.71 13.23
CA GLN A 290 9.72 -13.95 13.19
C GLN A 290 9.33 -15.32 12.62
N GLU A 291 10.16 -15.93 11.77
CA GLU A 291 9.90 -17.26 11.23
C GLU A 291 10.12 -18.36 12.27
N HIS A 292 11.14 -18.20 13.13
CA HIS A 292 11.51 -19.17 14.16
C HIS A 292 10.83 -18.92 15.51
N PHE A 293 10.67 -17.65 15.90
CA PHE A 293 10.24 -17.23 17.24
C PHE A 293 9.04 -16.28 17.23
N GLY A 294 8.39 -16.12 16.08
CA GLY A 294 7.14 -15.36 15.98
C GLY A 294 5.99 -16.01 16.76
N LYS A 295 4.81 -15.40 16.67
CA LYS A 295 3.62 -15.86 17.39
C LYS A 295 3.32 -17.33 17.06
N ASP A 296 3.14 -18.13 18.12
CA ASP A 296 2.85 -19.56 18.07
C ASP A 296 3.92 -20.44 17.38
N LYS A 297 5.18 -19.98 17.28
CA LYS A 297 6.27 -20.72 16.61
C LYS A 297 7.17 -21.54 17.53
N SER A 298 7.49 -21.05 18.73
CA SER A 298 8.39 -21.75 19.67
C SER A 298 7.90 -21.63 21.11
N LYS A 299 7.97 -22.71 21.88
CA LYS A 299 7.64 -22.68 23.32
C LYS A 299 8.79 -22.16 24.18
N GLU A 300 10.01 -22.17 23.66
CA GLU A 300 11.24 -21.82 24.42
C GLU A 300 11.48 -20.32 24.45
N PHE A 301 11.24 -19.63 23.32
CA PHE A 301 11.35 -18.19 23.23
C PHE A 301 10.26 -17.61 22.32
N GLN A 302 9.63 -16.54 22.79
CA GLN A 302 8.55 -15.83 22.09
C GLN A 302 8.99 -14.39 21.83
N LEU A 303 8.99 -13.97 20.57
CA LEU A 303 9.38 -12.61 20.20
C LEU A 303 8.35 -11.57 20.68
N PHE A 304 7.06 -11.91 20.56
CA PHE A 304 5.91 -11.04 20.90
C PHE A 304 5.21 -11.46 22.20
N GLY A 305 6.00 -11.82 23.20
CA GLY A 305 5.52 -12.08 24.57
C GLY A 305 6.69 -12.26 25.52
N SER A 306 6.44 -12.18 26.83
CA SER A 306 7.45 -12.48 27.85
C SER A 306 6.81 -12.77 29.21
N PRO A 307 7.39 -13.70 30.00
CA PRO A 307 7.00 -13.85 31.41
C PRO A 307 7.48 -12.68 32.28
N LEU A 308 8.47 -11.89 31.83
CA LEU A 308 9.06 -10.78 32.59
C LEU A 308 8.22 -9.49 32.54
N GLY A 309 7.19 -9.44 31.68
CA GLY A 309 6.38 -8.25 31.49
C GLY A 309 5.83 -8.14 30.07
N LYS A 310 5.08 -7.07 29.83
CA LYS A 310 4.41 -6.76 28.56
C LYS A 310 5.24 -5.81 27.70
N ASP A 311 5.11 -5.94 26.38
CA ASP A 311 5.66 -5.02 25.37
C ASP A 311 7.19 -4.82 25.47
N LEU A 312 7.92 -5.88 25.86
CA LEU A 312 9.38 -5.84 25.98
C LEU A 312 10.03 -6.02 24.61
N LEU A 313 10.85 -5.05 24.17
CA LEU A 313 11.49 -4.91 22.84
C LEU A 313 10.51 -4.64 21.69
N PHE A 314 9.41 -5.38 21.64
CA PHE A 314 8.33 -5.29 20.66
C PHE A 314 6.99 -5.40 21.38
N LYS A 315 5.92 -4.91 20.76
CA LYS A 315 4.58 -5.07 21.35
C LYS A 315 4.15 -6.53 21.34
N ASP A 316 3.49 -6.95 22.42
CA ASP A 316 2.91 -8.29 22.53
C ASP A 316 1.76 -8.49 21.51
N SER A 317 1.12 -7.40 21.12
CA SER A 317 0.05 -7.40 20.11
C SER A 317 0.54 -7.56 18.68
N ALA A 318 1.86 -7.46 18.44
CA ALA A 318 2.42 -7.61 17.10
C ALA A 318 2.35 -9.08 16.63
N TYR A 319 2.07 -9.28 15.35
CA TYR A 319 2.05 -10.60 14.71
C TYR A 319 3.31 -10.87 13.88
N GLY A 320 4.10 -9.83 13.61
CA GLY A 320 5.32 -9.91 12.81
C GLY A 320 5.74 -8.52 12.34
N PHE A 321 6.61 -8.52 11.32
CA PHE A 321 7.20 -7.32 10.76
C PHE A 321 7.01 -7.20 9.25
N PHE A 322 7.03 -5.95 8.78
CA PHE A 322 7.25 -5.60 7.39
C PHE A 322 8.47 -4.72 7.23
N LYS A 323 9.25 -4.97 6.19
CA LYS A 323 10.31 -4.04 5.78
C LYS A 323 9.68 -2.72 5.36
N VAL A 324 10.13 -1.63 5.98
CA VAL A 324 9.74 -0.28 5.55
C VAL A 324 10.39 -0.02 4.19
N PRO A 325 9.62 0.41 3.17
CA PRO A 325 10.17 0.71 1.86
C PRO A 325 11.31 1.75 1.94
N PRO A 326 12.42 1.60 1.18
CA PRO A 326 13.59 2.47 1.34
C PRO A 326 13.36 3.98 1.14
N ARG A 327 12.35 4.35 0.35
CA ARG A 327 11.96 5.76 0.13
C ARG A 327 11.00 6.33 1.18
N MET A 328 10.50 5.50 2.10
CA MET A 328 9.64 5.95 3.19
C MET A 328 10.50 6.54 4.30
N ASP A 329 10.69 7.85 4.28
CA ASP A 329 11.32 8.56 5.39
C ASP A 329 10.37 8.62 6.62
N ALA A 330 10.85 9.21 7.71
CA ALA A 330 10.05 9.35 8.92
C ALA A 330 8.78 10.20 8.69
N LYS A 331 8.84 11.28 7.91
CA LYS A 331 7.67 12.14 7.66
C LYS A 331 6.60 11.38 6.89
N MET A 332 6.97 10.62 5.86
CA MET A 332 6.06 9.79 5.07
C MET A 332 5.51 8.61 5.87
N TYR A 333 6.33 7.98 6.71
CA TYR A 333 5.89 6.92 7.60
C TYR A 333 4.83 7.43 8.58
N LEU A 334 5.08 8.61 9.15
CA LEU A 334 4.21 9.26 10.11
C LEU A 334 2.91 9.80 9.49
N GLY A 335 3.00 10.31 8.26
CA GLY A 335 1.91 10.99 7.58
C GLY A 335 1.85 12.47 7.93
N TYR A 336 1.43 13.29 6.96
CA TYR A 336 1.43 14.74 7.07
C TYR A 336 0.56 15.26 8.21
N GLU A 337 -0.63 14.68 8.39
CA GLU A 337 -1.56 15.09 9.44
C GLU A 337 -0.97 14.87 10.83
N TYR A 338 -0.33 13.71 11.04
CA TYR A 338 0.31 13.37 12.31
C TYR A 338 1.54 14.25 12.58
N VAL A 339 2.39 14.45 11.56
CA VAL A 339 3.57 15.31 11.66
C VAL A 339 3.18 16.76 11.97
N THR A 340 2.15 17.27 11.30
CA THR A 340 1.65 18.63 11.52
C THR A 340 1.09 18.79 12.93
N ALA A 341 0.33 17.81 13.42
CA ALA A 341 -0.20 17.84 14.79
C ALA A 341 0.92 17.87 15.85
N ILE A 342 1.96 17.04 15.71
CA ILE A 342 3.11 17.05 16.62
C ILE A 342 3.86 18.38 16.53
N ARG A 343 4.13 18.88 15.33
CA ARG A 343 4.85 20.14 15.14
C ARG A 343 4.12 21.28 15.83
N ASN A 344 2.81 21.39 15.61
CA ASN A 344 1.98 22.44 16.21
C ASN A 344 2.01 22.37 17.74
N LEU A 345 1.97 21.17 18.32
CA LEU A 345 2.13 20.95 19.76
C LEU A 345 3.48 21.44 20.29
N ARG A 346 4.58 21.16 19.58
CA ARG A 346 5.93 21.56 20.00
C ARG A 346 6.18 23.06 19.85
N GLU A 347 5.79 23.61 18.70
CA GLU A 347 5.94 25.04 18.40
C GLU A 347 4.93 25.89 19.20
N GLY A 348 3.90 25.25 19.74
CA GLY A 348 2.85 25.87 20.51
C GLY A 348 1.92 26.74 19.66
N VAL A 349 1.74 26.38 18.39
CA VAL A 349 0.97 27.13 17.41
C VAL A 349 -0.44 26.55 17.38
N CYS A 350 -1.42 27.33 17.82
CA CYS A 350 -2.78 27.12 17.36
C CYS A 350 -2.85 27.60 15.91
N PRO A 351 -3.56 26.89 15.01
CA PRO A 351 -3.84 27.43 13.69
C PRO A 351 -4.60 28.77 13.82
N GLU A 352 -3.87 29.88 13.90
CA GLU A 352 -4.42 31.24 13.94
C GLU A 352 -4.86 31.61 12.51
N ALA A 353 -6.04 31.13 12.11
CA ALA A 353 -6.94 31.73 11.12
C ALA A 353 -8.07 30.73 10.80
N PRO A 354 -9.27 31.21 10.39
CA PRO A 354 -10.34 30.34 9.93
C PRO A 354 -9.85 29.48 8.76
N ALA A 355 -10.54 28.39 8.47
CA ALA A 355 -10.30 27.48 7.35
C ALA A 355 -10.43 28.14 5.93
N GLY A 356 -9.96 29.37 5.72
CA GLY A 356 -10.22 30.18 4.53
C GLY A 356 -9.12 31.12 4.05
N GLU A 357 -8.00 31.34 4.76
CA GLU A 357 -6.91 32.17 4.19
C GLU A 357 -5.92 31.31 3.39
N CYS A 358 -6.11 31.28 2.07
CA CYS A 358 -5.25 30.56 1.13
C CYS A 358 -3.89 31.26 1.01
N LYS A 359 -2.91 30.78 1.80
CA LYS A 359 -1.49 31.13 1.64
C LYS A 359 -0.97 30.74 0.24
N ALA A 360 0.19 31.29 -0.14
CA ALA A 360 0.85 30.98 -1.41
C ALA A 360 0.92 29.45 -1.67
N VAL A 361 0.70 29.06 -2.92
CA VAL A 361 0.77 27.66 -3.36
C VAL A 361 2.20 27.34 -3.74
N LYS A 362 2.81 26.36 -3.06
CA LYS A 362 4.15 25.86 -3.42
C LYS A 362 4.08 24.88 -4.59
N TRP A 363 4.47 25.32 -5.77
CA TRP A 363 4.52 24.49 -6.97
C TRP A 363 5.80 23.66 -7.03
N CYS A 364 5.69 22.36 -7.29
CA CYS A 364 6.87 21.50 -7.44
C CYS A 364 7.29 21.36 -8.90
N ALA A 365 8.44 21.94 -9.24
CA ALA A 365 9.06 21.87 -10.55
C ALA A 365 10.01 20.67 -10.67
N VAL A 366 9.94 19.94 -11.79
CA VAL A 366 10.82 18.80 -12.07
C VAL A 366 12.06 19.26 -12.85
N SER A 367 13.24 19.13 -12.23
CA SER A 367 14.53 19.56 -12.77
C SER A 367 14.67 21.09 -12.93
N HIS A 368 15.83 21.52 -13.40
CA HIS A 368 16.20 22.93 -13.52
C HIS A 368 15.33 23.69 -14.54
N HIS A 369 14.98 23.08 -15.68
CA HIS A 369 14.22 23.78 -16.73
C HIS A 369 12.82 24.18 -16.25
N GLU A 370 12.09 23.28 -15.58
CA GLU A 370 10.80 23.64 -14.98
C GLU A 370 10.98 24.66 -13.84
N ARG A 371 12.08 24.54 -13.07
CA ARG A 371 12.35 25.48 -11.97
C ARG A 371 12.45 26.92 -12.46
N LEU A 372 13.15 27.17 -13.56
CA LEU A 372 13.28 28.52 -14.13
C LEU A 372 11.92 29.11 -14.52
N LYS A 373 11.10 28.34 -15.24
CA LYS A 373 9.74 28.78 -15.62
C LYS A 373 8.86 29.00 -14.38
N CYS A 374 9.02 28.17 -13.36
CA CYS A 374 8.30 28.35 -12.09
C CYS A 374 8.73 29.66 -11.41
N ASP A 375 10.04 29.96 -11.34
CA ASP A 375 10.53 31.17 -10.70
C ASP A 375 10.01 32.42 -11.43
N GLU A 376 9.95 32.40 -12.76
CA GLU A 376 9.31 33.45 -13.55
C GLU A 376 7.81 33.59 -13.21
N TRP A 377 7.09 32.46 -13.12
CA TRP A 377 5.69 32.46 -12.69
C TRP A 377 5.52 33.04 -11.28
N SER A 378 6.39 32.68 -10.35
CA SER A 378 6.36 33.14 -8.96
C SER A 378 6.47 34.66 -8.86
N VAL A 379 7.42 35.26 -9.59
CA VAL A 379 7.59 36.72 -9.67
C VAL A 379 6.34 37.40 -10.23
N ASN A 380 5.79 36.88 -11.34
CA ASN A 380 4.60 37.46 -11.97
C ASN A 380 3.32 37.26 -11.14
N SER A 381 3.26 36.22 -10.30
CA SER A 381 2.10 35.90 -9.46
C SER A 381 1.93 36.81 -8.24
N VAL A 382 2.91 37.69 -7.95
CA VAL A 382 2.93 38.60 -6.80
C VAL A 382 2.74 37.85 -5.47
N GLY A 383 3.50 36.77 -5.29
CA GLY A 383 3.51 35.99 -4.04
C GLY A 383 2.32 35.03 -3.88
N LYS A 384 1.56 34.74 -4.95
CA LYS A 384 0.53 33.69 -4.95
C LYS A 384 1.10 32.30 -5.24
N ILE A 385 2.21 32.23 -5.97
CA ILE A 385 2.92 31.00 -6.29
C ILE A 385 4.34 31.09 -5.72
N GLU A 386 4.74 30.04 -5.02
CA GLU A 386 6.13 29.78 -4.59
C GLU A 386 6.64 28.54 -5.32
N CYS A 387 7.96 28.42 -5.48
CA CYS A 387 8.55 27.30 -6.20
C CYS A 387 9.36 26.40 -5.28
N GLU A 388 9.16 25.10 -5.47
CA GLU A 388 9.97 24.00 -4.98
C GLU A 388 10.51 23.22 -6.18
N SER A 389 11.57 22.43 -5.99
CA SER A 389 12.05 21.56 -7.07
C SER A 389 12.51 20.20 -6.60
N ALA A 390 12.45 19.22 -7.50
CA ALA A 390 13.03 17.89 -7.33
C ALA A 390 13.53 17.35 -8.68
N GLU A 391 14.38 16.34 -8.67
CA GLU A 391 14.96 15.78 -9.91
C GLU A 391 14.00 14.83 -10.65
N THR A 392 13.01 14.28 -9.96
CA THR A 392 12.01 13.36 -10.54
C THR A 392 10.58 13.71 -10.10
N THR A 393 9.60 13.30 -10.90
CA THR A 393 8.17 13.45 -10.58
C THR A 393 7.79 12.75 -9.27
N GLU A 394 8.38 11.59 -8.99
CA GLU A 394 8.11 10.85 -7.75
C GLU A 394 8.61 11.59 -6.51
N ASP A 395 9.76 12.25 -6.60
CA ASP A 395 10.30 13.07 -5.52
C ASP A 395 9.44 14.32 -5.30
N CYS A 396 8.87 14.90 -6.36
CA CYS A 396 7.87 15.97 -6.21
C CYS A 396 6.58 15.46 -5.55
N ILE A 397 6.07 14.29 -5.92
CA ILE A 397 4.90 13.68 -5.24
C ILE A 397 5.21 13.48 -3.75
N ALA A 398 6.41 12.99 -3.41
CA ALA A 398 6.90 12.87 -2.03
C ALA A 398 6.88 14.22 -1.28
N LYS A 399 7.40 15.29 -1.90
CA LYS A 399 7.37 16.65 -1.35
C LYS A 399 5.95 17.18 -1.16
N ILE A 400 5.02 16.84 -2.05
CA ILE A 400 3.61 17.20 -1.87
C ILE A 400 3.00 16.40 -0.71
N MET A 401 3.32 15.11 -0.59
CA MET A 401 2.82 14.28 0.52
C MET A 401 3.31 14.76 1.88
N ASN A 402 4.54 15.27 1.99
CA ASN A 402 5.15 15.65 3.26
C ASN A 402 4.94 17.13 3.65
N GLY A 403 4.34 17.94 2.76
CA GLY A 403 4.07 19.36 3.01
C GLY A 403 5.18 20.33 2.60
N GLU A 404 6.25 19.85 1.97
CA GLU A 404 7.33 20.70 1.45
C GLU A 404 6.88 21.44 0.17
N ALA A 405 6.09 20.78 -0.67
CA ALA A 405 5.38 21.37 -1.81
C ALA A 405 3.86 21.19 -1.65
N ASP A 406 3.06 21.87 -2.48
CA ASP A 406 1.60 21.83 -2.42
C ASP A 406 0.97 21.23 -3.68
N ALA A 407 1.48 21.54 -4.87
CA ALA A 407 0.84 21.13 -6.13
C ALA A 407 1.83 20.90 -7.28
N MET A 408 1.41 20.10 -8.26
CA MET A 408 2.02 19.98 -9.58
C MET A 408 1.01 19.39 -10.58
N SER A 409 1.22 19.61 -11.89
CA SER A 409 0.49 18.90 -12.95
C SER A 409 1.12 17.54 -13.22
N LEU A 410 0.30 16.50 -13.38
CA LEU A 410 0.72 15.11 -13.58
C LEU A 410 0.02 14.45 -14.75
N ASP A 411 0.78 13.61 -15.46
CA ASP A 411 0.22 12.62 -16.37
C ASP A 411 -0.69 11.63 -15.63
N GLY A 412 -1.75 11.12 -16.28
CA GLY A 412 -2.72 10.20 -15.69
C GLY A 412 -2.12 8.98 -14.98
N GLY A 413 -0.96 8.48 -15.45
CA GLY A 413 -0.21 7.41 -14.77
C GLY A 413 0.36 7.83 -13.42
N PHE A 414 0.86 9.05 -13.31
CA PHE A 414 1.33 9.62 -12.05
C PHE A 414 0.19 10.15 -11.18
N VAL A 415 -0.94 10.60 -11.75
CA VAL A 415 -2.18 10.88 -11.00
C VAL A 415 -2.66 9.62 -10.28
N TYR A 416 -2.56 8.44 -10.91
CA TYR A 416 -2.84 7.17 -10.25
C TYR A 416 -1.91 6.95 -9.04
N ILE A 417 -0.60 7.16 -9.20
CA ILE A 417 0.40 6.97 -8.14
C ILE A 417 0.13 7.95 -6.99
N ALA A 418 -0.02 9.23 -7.31
CA ALA A 418 -0.39 10.30 -6.37
C ALA A 418 -1.69 9.97 -5.60
N GLY A 419 -2.70 9.44 -6.30
CA GLY A 419 -3.94 8.98 -5.70
C GLY A 419 -3.77 7.84 -4.70
N LYS A 420 -2.94 6.85 -5.03
CA LYS A 420 -2.57 5.78 -4.07
C LYS A 420 -1.79 6.30 -2.87
N CYS A 421 -1.08 7.41 -3.04
CA CYS A 421 -0.39 8.14 -1.99
C CYS A 421 -1.32 9.04 -1.14
N GLY A 422 -2.59 9.17 -1.51
CA GLY A 422 -3.58 9.97 -0.77
C GLY A 422 -3.77 11.40 -1.28
N LEU A 423 -3.09 11.78 -2.37
CA LEU A 423 -3.32 13.05 -3.06
C LEU A 423 -4.61 12.99 -3.88
N VAL A 424 -5.19 14.16 -4.14
CA VAL A 424 -6.45 14.31 -4.89
C VAL A 424 -6.24 15.19 -6.13
N PRO A 425 -6.85 14.85 -7.28
CA PRO A 425 -6.87 15.74 -8.44
C PRO A 425 -7.82 16.92 -8.18
N VAL A 426 -7.43 18.13 -8.62
CA VAL A 426 -8.20 19.37 -8.39
C VAL A 426 -8.64 20.08 -9.67
N LEU A 427 -7.80 20.05 -10.70
CA LEU A 427 -8.07 20.63 -12.02
C LEU A 427 -7.48 19.72 -13.11
N ALA A 428 -8.15 19.63 -14.26
CA ALA A 428 -7.64 18.94 -15.45
C ALA A 428 -7.10 19.93 -16.47
N GLU A 429 -6.03 19.58 -17.18
CA GLU A 429 -5.65 20.28 -18.40
C GLU A 429 -6.64 19.92 -19.52
N ASN A 430 -7.24 20.92 -20.17
CA ASN A 430 -8.05 20.74 -21.38
C ASN A 430 -7.25 21.13 -22.63
N TYR A 431 -7.42 20.42 -23.74
CA TYR A 431 -6.58 20.57 -24.93
C TYR A 431 -7.34 21.01 -26.19
N ASN A 432 -8.63 20.70 -26.28
CA ASN A 432 -9.44 20.86 -27.49
C ASN A 432 -10.57 21.88 -27.34
N THR A 433 -11.08 22.08 -26.13
CA THR A 433 -12.23 22.94 -25.83
C THR A 433 -11.80 24.40 -25.81
N LYS A 434 -12.14 25.17 -26.87
CA LYS A 434 -11.69 26.57 -27.03
C LYS A 434 -12.72 27.64 -26.63
N ASN A 435 -13.92 27.24 -26.20
CA ASN A 435 -15.02 28.15 -25.84
C ASN A 435 -15.02 28.51 -24.34
N ASN A 436 -15.89 29.44 -23.93
CA ASN A 436 -16.12 29.85 -22.52
C ASN A 436 -16.46 28.68 -21.56
N ASP A 437 -16.77 27.49 -22.10
CA ASP A 437 -17.00 26.28 -21.32
C ASP A 437 -15.73 25.46 -21.02
N CYS A 438 -14.55 25.90 -21.48
CA CYS A 438 -13.29 25.19 -21.24
C CYS A 438 -13.05 24.95 -19.74
N GLU A 439 -13.26 25.97 -18.90
CA GLU A 439 -13.05 25.85 -17.44
C GLU A 439 -14.13 25.01 -16.75
N ARG A 440 -15.30 24.86 -17.38
CA ARG A 440 -16.48 24.24 -16.77
C ARG A 440 -16.45 22.73 -16.87
N THR A 441 -15.96 22.16 -17.96
CA THR A 441 -16.07 20.72 -18.19
C THR A 441 -14.73 20.13 -18.60
N ALA A 442 -14.21 19.21 -17.79
CA ALA A 442 -13.04 18.43 -18.13
C ALA A 442 -13.33 17.50 -19.33
N GLU A 443 -12.43 17.50 -20.30
CA GLU A 443 -12.51 16.63 -21.47
C GLU A 443 -12.41 15.14 -21.09
N GLU A 444 -12.95 14.28 -21.94
CA GLU A 444 -12.96 12.83 -21.73
C GLU A 444 -11.57 12.17 -21.91
N GLY A 445 -10.57 12.88 -22.42
CA GLY A 445 -9.22 12.36 -22.61
C GLY A 445 -8.63 12.57 -24.01
N TYR A 446 -7.33 12.33 -24.14
CA TYR A 446 -6.60 12.26 -25.40
C TYR A 446 -6.38 10.82 -25.86
N PHE A 447 -5.88 10.60 -27.07
CA PHE A 447 -5.58 9.25 -27.58
C PHE A 447 -4.08 8.91 -27.48
N ALA A 448 -3.78 7.73 -26.94
CA ALA A 448 -2.45 7.13 -26.97
C ALA A 448 -2.26 6.33 -28.26
N VAL A 449 -1.16 6.58 -28.97
CA VAL A 449 -0.89 5.99 -30.28
C VAL A 449 0.52 5.42 -30.36
N ALA A 450 0.72 4.46 -31.27
CA ALA A 450 2.03 3.95 -31.66
C ALA A 450 2.37 4.48 -33.04
N VAL A 451 3.36 5.36 -33.13
CA VAL A 451 3.80 6.02 -34.36
C VAL A 451 4.99 5.27 -34.94
N VAL A 452 4.99 5.07 -36.25
CA VAL A 452 6.08 4.44 -37.00
C VAL A 452 6.40 5.26 -38.25
N LYS A 453 7.59 5.05 -38.81
CA LYS A 453 7.97 5.61 -40.11
C LYS A 453 7.20 4.89 -41.23
N LYS A 454 6.74 5.62 -42.24
CA LYS A 454 6.08 5.03 -43.41
C LYS A 454 7.02 4.15 -44.23
N SER A 455 8.32 4.45 -44.20
CA SER A 455 9.36 3.66 -44.87
C SER A 455 9.54 2.24 -44.30
N THR A 456 9.08 1.95 -43.07
CA THR A 456 9.17 0.63 -42.46
C THR A 456 7.88 -0.19 -42.67
N ALA A 457 7.50 -0.45 -43.92
CA ALA A 457 6.20 -1.02 -44.30
C ALA A 457 5.83 -2.34 -43.57
N ASP A 458 6.80 -3.21 -43.29
CA ASP A 458 6.56 -4.54 -42.67
C ASP A 458 6.24 -4.49 -41.16
N LEU A 459 6.36 -3.31 -40.54
CA LEU A 459 6.12 -3.14 -39.12
C LEU A 459 4.62 -2.98 -38.82
N THR A 460 4.08 -3.89 -38.01
CA THR A 460 2.70 -3.89 -37.52
C THR A 460 2.69 -4.07 -36.00
N TRP A 461 1.52 -3.95 -35.36
CA TRP A 461 1.39 -4.16 -33.92
C TRP A 461 1.85 -5.56 -33.46
N ASP A 462 1.66 -6.59 -34.29
CA ASP A 462 2.04 -7.96 -33.95
C ASP A 462 3.52 -8.27 -34.23
N THR A 463 4.19 -7.49 -35.07
CA THR A 463 5.62 -7.67 -35.42
C THR A 463 6.58 -6.81 -34.60
N LEU A 464 6.10 -6.23 -33.48
CA LEU A 464 6.89 -5.37 -32.58
C LEU A 464 8.02 -6.08 -31.82
N LYS A 465 7.98 -7.42 -31.72
CA LYS A 465 9.00 -8.19 -30.98
C LYS A 465 10.39 -8.00 -31.63
N GLY A 466 11.38 -7.69 -30.80
CA GLY A 466 12.77 -7.48 -31.23
C GLY A 466 13.04 -6.13 -31.91
N LYS A 467 12.05 -5.24 -31.98
CA LYS A 467 12.20 -3.89 -32.55
C LYS A 467 12.73 -2.90 -31.52
N LYS A 468 13.10 -1.70 -31.99
CA LYS A 468 13.57 -0.58 -31.16
C LYS A 468 12.42 0.34 -30.77
N SER A 469 12.22 0.55 -29.48
CA SER A 469 11.09 1.36 -28.98
C SER A 469 11.51 2.66 -28.30
N CYS A 470 10.67 3.68 -28.47
CA CYS A 470 10.83 5.01 -27.89
C CYS A 470 9.60 5.35 -27.02
N HIS A 471 9.85 5.77 -25.79
CA HIS A 471 8.82 5.99 -24.78
C HIS A 471 9.00 7.36 -24.12
N THR A 472 7.90 8.00 -23.73
CA THR A 472 7.96 9.30 -23.06
C THR A 472 8.67 9.25 -21.71
N ALA A 473 8.28 8.29 -20.86
CA ALA A 473 8.97 7.84 -19.65
C ALA A 473 8.24 6.61 -19.08
N VAL A 474 8.94 5.85 -18.24
CA VAL A 474 8.33 4.76 -17.46
C VAL A 474 7.21 5.31 -16.57
N GLY A 475 6.06 4.64 -16.58
CA GLY A 475 4.90 5.00 -15.74
C GLY A 475 3.95 6.05 -16.33
N ARG A 476 4.29 6.70 -17.45
CA ARG A 476 3.38 7.62 -18.17
C ARG A 476 2.33 6.86 -18.97
N THR A 477 1.19 7.50 -19.19
CA THR A 477 -0.02 6.92 -19.79
C THR A 477 0.23 6.38 -21.20
N ALA A 478 0.47 7.27 -22.17
CA ALA A 478 0.63 6.88 -23.57
C ALA A 478 1.98 6.24 -23.86
N GLY A 479 3.04 6.66 -23.17
CA GLY A 479 4.39 6.17 -23.39
C GLY A 479 4.69 4.83 -22.74
N TRP A 480 3.94 4.41 -21.71
CA TRP A 480 4.24 3.19 -20.95
C TRP A 480 3.00 2.39 -20.57
N ASN A 481 2.10 2.93 -19.76
CA ASN A 481 1.02 2.15 -19.14
C ASN A 481 0.08 1.51 -20.18
N ILE A 482 -0.34 2.26 -21.19
CA ILE A 482 -1.19 1.72 -22.25
C ILE A 482 -0.44 0.68 -23.10
N PRO A 483 0.70 1.01 -23.75
CA PRO A 483 1.37 0.04 -24.63
C PRO A 483 1.90 -1.18 -23.87
N MET A 484 2.54 -0.99 -22.70
CA MET A 484 3.06 -2.11 -21.93
C MET A 484 1.94 -2.94 -21.32
N GLY A 485 0.79 -2.34 -21.01
CA GLY A 485 -0.37 -3.07 -20.50
C GLY A 485 -0.96 -4.00 -21.56
N LEU A 486 -1.07 -3.51 -22.79
CA LEU A 486 -1.50 -4.32 -23.93
C LEU A 486 -0.49 -5.43 -24.25
N LEU A 487 0.82 -5.14 -24.20
CA LEU A 487 1.86 -6.14 -24.38
C LEU A 487 1.87 -7.18 -23.26
N TYR A 488 1.70 -6.76 -22.00
CA TYR A 488 1.63 -7.66 -20.84
C TYR A 488 0.50 -8.68 -21.00
N ASN A 489 -0.66 -8.25 -21.49
CA ASN A 489 -1.78 -9.16 -21.75
C ASN A 489 -1.45 -10.22 -22.82
N LYS A 490 -0.51 -9.94 -23.74
CA LYS A 490 -0.04 -10.89 -24.77
C LYS A 490 1.08 -11.80 -24.25
N ILE A 491 2.09 -11.25 -23.57
CA ILE A 491 3.32 -11.98 -23.19
C ILE A 491 3.28 -12.56 -21.78
N ASN A 492 2.38 -12.08 -20.92
CA ASN A 492 2.16 -12.50 -19.54
C ASN A 492 3.41 -12.49 -18.62
N HIS A 493 4.38 -11.61 -18.90
CA HIS A 493 5.55 -11.38 -18.07
C HIS A 493 6.01 -9.92 -18.11
N CYS A 494 6.78 -9.49 -17.11
CA CYS A 494 7.17 -8.09 -16.94
C CYS A 494 8.50 -7.70 -17.60
N ARG A 495 9.14 -8.65 -18.29
CA ARG A 495 10.43 -8.48 -18.98
C ARG A 495 10.24 -7.82 -20.34
N PHE A 496 9.75 -6.57 -20.34
CA PHE A 496 9.52 -5.80 -21.57
C PHE A 496 10.85 -5.45 -22.28
N ASP A 497 11.92 -5.39 -21.51
CA ASP A 497 13.31 -5.15 -21.94
C ASP A 497 13.91 -6.33 -22.71
N GLU A 498 13.31 -7.53 -22.61
CA GLU A 498 13.61 -8.69 -23.44
C GLU A 498 12.66 -8.79 -24.67
N PHE A 499 11.51 -8.10 -24.62
CA PHE A 499 10.55 -8.10 -25.74
C PHE A 499 11.04 -7.18 -26.87
N PHE A 500 11.47 -5.96 -26.53
CA PHE A 500 12.17 -5.07 -27.45
C PHE A 500 13.67 -5.37 -27.43
N SER A 501 14.36 -5.15 -28.55
CA SER A 501 15.80 -5.41 -28.60
C SER A 501 16.59 -4.37 -27.80
N GLU A 502 16.27 -3.10 -28.04
CA GLU A 502 16.83 -1.93 -27.37
C GLU A 502 15.79 -0.80 -27.39
N GLY A 503 15.93 0.20 -26.52
CA GLY A 503 15.00 1.33 -26.52
C GLY A 503 15.53 2.58 -25.85
N CYS A 504 14.69 3.61 -25.83
CA CYS A 504 14.77 4.68 -24.86
C CYS A 504 13.45 4.78 -24.08
N ALA A 505 13.48 4.38 -22.80
CA ALA A 505 12.40 4.58 -21.84
C ALA A 505 12.96 5.24 -20.57
N PRO A 506 12.99 6.59 -20.52
CA PRO A 506 13.51 7.35 -19.38
C PRO A 506 12.89 6.92 -18.05
N GLY A 507 13.71 6.77 -17.01
CA GLY A 507 13.32 6.21 -15.71
C GLY A 507 13.47 4.68 -15.58
N SER A 508 13.92 3.99 -16.64
CA SER A 508 14.31 2.58 -16.56
C SER A 508 15.62 2.40 -15.78
N ALA A 509 15.90 1.16 -15.34
CA ALA A 509 17.19 0.84 -14.75
C ALA A 509 18.32 1.12 -15.76
N LYS A 510 19.39 1.79 -15.32
CA LYS A 510 20.47 2.29 -16.21
C LYS A 510 21.14 1.19 -17.04
N ASN A 511 21.16 -0.04 -16.55
CA ASN A 511 21.72 -1.22 -17.22
C ASN A 511 20.73 -1.95 -18.15
N SER A 512 19.48 -1.52 -18.22
CA SER A 512 18.45 -2.13 -19.07
C SER A 512 18.66 -1.80 -20.56
N SER A 513 18.20 -2.69 -21.45
CA SER A 513 18.15 -2.45 -22.90
C SER A 513 17.36 -1.19 -23.26
N PHE A 514 16.38 -0.80 -22.42
CA PHE A 514 15.60 0.42 -22.58
C PHE A 514 16.36 1.73 -22.34
N CYS A 515 17.60 1.71 -21.85
CA CYS A 515 18.39 2.93 -21.73
C CYS A 515 19.46 3.06 -22.82
N LYS A 516 19.59 2.08 -23.72
CA LYS A 516 20.68 2.06 -24.71
C LYS A 516 20.57 3.18 -25.74
N LEU A 517 19.36 3.45 -26.25
CA LEU A 517 19.14 4.44 -27.32
C LEU A 517 19.07 5.88 -26.81
N CYS A 518 18.83 6.08 -25.51
CA CYS A 518 18.70 7.41 -24.91
C CYS A 518 19.91 8.31 -25.20
N MET A 519 19.66 9.61 -25.36
CA MET A 519 20.66 10.57 -25.87
C MET A 519 21.38 11.35 -24.76
N GLY A 520 20.87 11.34 -23.53
CA GLY A 520 21.53 11.98 -22.40
C GLY A 520 22.96 11.46 -22.18
N THR A 521 23.82 12.32 -21.65
CA THR A 521 25.23 12.02 -21.41
C THR A 521 25.52 11.84 -19.92
N GLY A 522 26.50 10.97 -19.60
CA GLY A 522 26.94 10.70 -18.23
C GLY A 522 25.77 10.35 -17.29
N PRO A 523 25.60 11.06 -16.15
CA PRO A 523 24.54 10.77 -15.19
C PRO A 523 23.13 11.05 -15.73
N ASN A 524 22.99 11.92 -16.74
CA ASN A 524 21.68 12.33 -17.28
C ASN A 524 21.09 11.32 -18.26
N LYS A 525 21.88 10.33 -18.73
CA LYS A 525 21.41 9.32 -19.67
C LYS A 525 20.24 8.53 -19.09
N CYS A 526 19.09 8.53 -19.76
CA CYS A 526 17.88 7.81 -19.34
C CYS A 526 17.24 8.35 -18.04
N GLU A 527 17.58 9.57 -17.61
CA GLU A 527 16.87 10.23 -16.49
C GLU A 527 15.47 10.65 -16.91
N PRO A 528 14.43 10.49 -16.06
CA PRO A 528 13.04 10.83 -16.39
C PRO A 528 12.76 12.34 -16.22
N ASN A 529 13.61 13.19 -16.82
CA ASN A 529 13.44 14.64 -16.83
C ASN A 529 14.03 15.26 -18.11
N SER A 530 13.86 16.57 -18.28
CA SER A 530 14.28 17.31 -19.49
C SER A 530 15.79 17.34 -19.76
N LYS A 531 16.65 16.86 -18.84
CA LYS A 531 18.09 16.69 -19.11
C LYS A 531 18.35 15.53 -20.08
N GLU A 532 17.41 14.59 -20.23
CA GLU A 532 17.40 13.56 -21.26
C GLU A 532 16.63 14.06 -22.48
N GLY A 533 17.31 14.29 -23.61
CA GLY A 533 16.66 14.88 -24.79
C GLY A 533 15.63 13.98 -25.49
N TYR A 534 15.56 12.69 -25.14
CA TYR A 534 14.48 11.79 -25.57
C TYR A 534 13.34 11.64 -24.55
N TYR A 535 13.33 12.44 -23.48
CA TYR A 535 12.24 12.49 -22.51
C TYR A 535 11.00 13.23 -23.05
N GLY A 536 9.82 12.79 -22.59
CA GLY A 536 8.55 13.42 -22.92
C GLY A 536 8.03 13.09 -24.32
N TYR A 537 6.95 13.76 -24.75
CA TYR A 537 6.31 13.47 -26.04
C TYR A 537 7.22 13.80 -27.22
N THR A 538 7.81 15.00 -27.20
CA THR A 538 8.75 15.46 -28.25
C THR A 538 9.98 14.57 -28.30
N GLY A 539 10.58 14.26 -27.15
CA GLY A 539 11.76 13.42 -27.09
C GLY A 539 11.53 11.98 -27.58
N ALA A 540 10.38 11.38 -27.24
CA ALA A 540 10.04 10.04 -27.74
C ALA A 540 9.85 10.02 -29.26
N PHE A 541 9.24 11.06 -29.84
CA PHE A 541 9.12 11.19 -31.30
C PHE A 541 10.49 11.46 -31.95
N ARG A 542 11.33 12.31 -31.36
CA ARG A 542 12.71 12.52 -31.80
C ARG A 542 13.52 11.23 -31.80
N CYS A 543 13.36 10.41 -30.77
CA CYS A 543 13.97 9.08 -30.69
C CYS A 543 13.54 8.19 -31.88
N LEU A 544 12.27 8.22 -32.29
CA LEU A 544 11.80 7.49 -33.48
C LEU A 544 12.46 8.00 -34.76
N VAL A 545 12.57 9.31 -34.91
CA VAL A 545 13.22 9.93 -36.08
C VAL A 545 14.68 9.48 -36.17
N GLU A 546 15.43 9.59 -35.08
CA GLU A 546 16.89 9.41 -35.08
C GLU A 546 17.34 7.94 -34.92
N LYS A 547 16.64 7.09 -34.15
CA LYS A 547 17.16 5.76 -33.77
C LYS A 547 16.14 4.61 -33.71
N GLY A 548 14.90 4.89 -33.33
CA GLY A 548 13.88 3.89 -33.04
C GLY A 548 13.07 3.42 -34.25
N ASP A 549 12.29 2.37 -34.04
CA ASP A 549 11.34 1.82 -35.01
C ASP A 549 9.89 2.25 -34.70
N VAL A 550 9.56 2.42 -33.42
CA VAL A 550 8.23 2.83 -32.94
C VAL A 550 8.33 3.84 -31.79
N ALA A 551 7.49 4.88 -31.80
CA ALA A 551 7.30 5.80 -30.68
C ALA A 551 5.90 5.67 -30.08
N PHE A 552 5.84 5.57 -28.75
CA PHE A 552 4.58 5.57 -28.00
C PHE A 552 4.30 6.97 -27.44
N VAL A 553 3.34 7.69 -28.02
CA VAL A 553 3.08 9.11 -27.77
C VAL A 553 1.58 9.43 -27.83
N LYS A 554 1.22 10.70 -27.61
CA LYS A 554 -0.15 11.20 -27.84
C LYS A 554 -0.39 11.44 -29.34
N HIS A 555 -1.63 11.31 -29.79
CA HIS A 555 -2.00 11.46 -31.20
C HIS A 555 -1.58 12.80 -31.85
N GLN A 556 -1.57 13.90 -31.10
CA GLN A 556 -1.20 15.23 -31.62
C GLN A 556 0.31 15.42 -31.83
N THR A 557 1.17 14.58 -31.26
CA THR A 557 2.64 14.82 -31.22
C THR A 557 3.24 15.01 -32.62
N VAL A 558 2.86 14.18 -33.60
CA VAL A 558 3.42 14.30 -34.95
C VAL A 558 3.01 15.64 -35.58
N THR A 559 1.71 15.97 -35.54
CA THR A 559 1.19 17.21 -36.15
C THR A 559 1.75 18.46 -35.49
N GLN A 560 2.02 18.42 -34.18
CA GLN A 560 2.64 19.53 -33.44
C GLN A 560 4.11 19.76 -33.83
N ILE A 561 4.82 18.70 -34.23
CA ILE A 561 6.27 18.76 -34.50
C ILE A 561 6.58 19.00 -35.97
N THR A 562 5.78 18.45 -36.88
CA THR A 562 5.94 18.57 -38.35
C THR A 562 5.23 19.80 -38.93
N GLY A 563 4.63 20.65 -38.10
CA GLY A 563 4.05 21.91 -38.56
C GLY A 563 5.12 22.95 -38.91
N ASP A 564 4.77 23.90 -39.77
CA ASP A 564 5.70 24.88 -40.37
C ASP A 564 6.45 25.77 -39.34
N ASP A 565 5.99 25.82 -38.09
CA ASP A 565 6.48 26.70 -37.02
C ASP A 565 7.48 26.05 -36.04
N ASN A 566 7.99 24.83 -36.27
CA ASN A 566 8.96 24.22 -35.35
C ASN A 566 10.41 24.69 -35.65
N PRO A 567 11.05 25.48 -34.76
CA PRO A 567 12.38 26.06 -35.03
C PRO A 567 13.53 25.05 -34.87
N GLU A 568 13.28 23.85 -34.31
CA GLU A 568 14.33 22.90 -33.99
C GLU A 568 14.91 22.22 -35.24
N ALA A 569 16.24 22.25 -35.37
CA ALA A 569 16.95 21.78 -36.57
C ALA A 569 16.68 20.31 -36.95
N TRP A 570 16.39 19.43 -35.98
CA TRP A 570 16.08 18.03 -36.24
C TRP A 570 14.65 17.81 -36.78
N ALA A 571 13.75 18.76 -36.55
CA ALA A 571 12.34 18.66 -36.93
C ALA A 571 11.97 19.47 -38.18
N LYS A 572 12.79 20.46 -38.55
CA LYS A 572 12.54 21.43 -39.63
C LYS A 572 12.12 20.84 -40.99
N ASN A 573 12.60 19.64 -41.32
CA ASN A 573 12.35 19.00 -42.62
C ASN A 573 11.44 17.77 -42.53
N LEU A 574 10.78 17.55 -41.40
CA LEU A 574 9.91 16.38 -41.22
C LEU A 574 8.53 16.66 -41.80
N ASN A 575 8.03 15.77 -42.66
CA ASN A 575 6.65 15.83 -43.13
C ASN A 575 5.78 14.87 -42.32
N LYS A 576 4.56 15.29 -41.98
CA LYS A 576 3.54 14.45 -41.33
C LYS A 576 3.26 13.16 -42.11
N ASP A 577 3.27 13.24 -43.44
CA ASP A 577 2.96 12.12 -44.34
C ASP A 577 4.02 11.01 -44.35
N ASP A 578 5.19 11.26 -43.73
CA ASP A 578 6.26 10.28 -43.55
C ASP A 578 6.00 9.32 -42.38
N PHE A 579 4.90 9.51 -41.64
CA PHE A 579 4.57 8.76 -40.44
C PHE A 579 3.17 8.14 -40.52
N GLU A 580 3.02 7.00 -39.83
CA GLU A 580 1.76 6.27 -39.75
C GLU A 580 1.53 5.76 -38.32
N LEU A 581 0.28 5.38 -38.02
CA LEU A 581 -0.13 4.80 -36.75
C LEU A 581 -0.30 3.29 -36.91
N LEU A 582 0.19 2.53 -35.91
CA LEU A 582 -0.13 1.12 -35.77
C LEU A 582 -1.47 0.95 -35.06
N CYS A 583 -2.38 0.20 -35.68
CA CYS A 583 -3.69 -0.11 -35.12
C CYS A 583 -3.67 -1.50 -34.43
N LEU A 584 -4.57 -1.70 -33.46
CA LEU A 584 -4.65 -2.96 -32.71
C LEU A 584 -5.08 -4.17 -33.56
N ASP A 585 -5.74 -3.92 -34.69
CA ASP A 585 -6.16 -4.93 -35.67
C ASP A 585 -5.04 -5.36 -36.64
N GLY A 586 -3.82 -4.83 -36.45
CA GLY A 586 -2.66 -5.09 -37.29
C GLY A 586 -2.55 -4.16 -38.50
N SER A 587 -3.57 -3.35 -38.79
CA SER A 587 -3.53 -2.36 -39.87
C SER A 587 -2.67 -1.15 -39.53
N ARG A 588 -2.41 -0.32 -40.53
CA ARG A 588 -1.73 0.97 -40.42
C ARG A 588 -2.61 2.04 -41.02
N LYS A 589 -2.67 3.21 -40.39
CA LYS A 589 -3.42 4.36 -40.92
C LYS A 589 -2.61 5.64 -40.82
N SER A 590 -2.99 6.63 -41.62
CA SER A 590 -2.46 8.00 -41.50
C SER A 590 -2.67 8.55 -40.09
N VAL A 591 -1.77 9.42 -39.66
CA VAL A 591 -1.80 10.13 -38.37
C VAL A 591 -3.14 10.82 -38.10
N ASP A 592 -3.83 11.29 -39.14
CA ASP A 592 -5.16 11.93 -39.01
C ASP A 592 -6.29 10.99 -38.60
N LYS A 593 -6.09 9.68 -38.73
CA LYS A 593 -7.13 8.67 -38.43
C LYS A 593 -7.02 8.10 -37.02
N PHE A 594 -6.39 8.84 -36.10
CA PHE A 594 -6.15 8.42 -34.72
C PHE A 594 -7.43 7.99 -33.98
N GLU A 595 -8.58 8.63 -34.20
CA GLU A 595 -9.85 8.23 -33.58
C GLU A 595 -10.24 6.79 -33.91
N SER A 596 -9.91 6.33 -35.11
CA SER A 596 -10.16 4.96 -35.59
C SER A 596 -8.91 4.04 -35.52
N CYS A 597 -7.79 4.55 -35.02
CA CYS A 597 -6.52 3.85 -34.93
C CYS A 597 -5.67 4.41 -33.77
N HIS A 598 -5.99 3.93 -32.58
CA HIS A 598 -5.28 4.25 -31.34
C HIS A 598 -5.19 3.00 -30.46
N LEU A 599 -4.34 3.06 -29.44
CA LEU A 599 -4.16 1.96 -28.50
C LEU A 599 -5.22 1.97 -27.40
N ALA A 600 -5.46 3.14 -26.83
CA ALA A 600 -6.55 3.39 -25.88
C ALA A 600 -6.75 4.91 -25.70
N ARG A 601 -7.90 5.27 -25.11
CA ARG A 601 -8.11 6.62 -24.59
C ARG A 601 -7.32 6.80 -23.29
N ALA A 602 -6.75 7.98 -23.13
CA ALA A 602 -5.91 8.37 -22.02
C ALA A 602 -6.54 9.57 -21.28
N PRO A 603 -6.69 9.51 -19.95
CA PRO A 603 -7.18 10.66 -19.18
C PRO A 603 -6.22 11.84 -19.33
N ASN A 604 -6.77 13.06 -19.35
CA ASN A 604 -5.98 14.28 -19.43
C ASN A 604 -5.04 14.41 -18.22
N HIS A 605 -3.99 15.22 -18.37
CA HIS A 605 -3.12 15.54 -17.24
C HIS A 605 -3.91 16.34 -16.22
N ALA A 606 -3.58 16.20 -14.94
CA ALA A 606 -4.30 16.86 -13.87
C ALA A 606 -3.35 17.41 -12.82
N VAL A 607 -3.73 18.56 -12.28
CA VAL A 607 -3.12 19.10 -11.07
C VAL A 607 -3.58 18.28 -9.88
N VAL A 608 -2.63 17.82 -9.08
CA VAL A 608 -2.90 17.10 -7.83
C VAL A 608 -2.37 17.88 -6.62
N THR A 609 -3.01 17.69 -5.47
CA THR A 609 -2.59 18.29 -4.20
C THR A 609 -3.08 17.45 -3.02
N ARG A 610 -2.77 17.86 -1.78
CA ARG A 610 -3.33 17.27 -0.57
C ARG A 610 -4.76 17.76 -0.34
N LYS A 611 -5.57 16.97 0.37
CA LYS A 611 -6.98 17.30 0.64
C LYS A 611 -7.16 18.63 1.36
N ASP A 612 -6.27 18.97 2.30
CA ASP A 612 -6.29 20.22 3.07
C ASP A 612 -6.02 21.48 2.22
N LYS A 613 -5.43 21.32 1.04
CA LYS A 613 -5.08 22.40 0.12
C LYS A 613 -5.94 22.44 -1.14
N ALA A 614 -6.87 21.51 -1.32
CA ALA A 614 -7.61 21.33 -2.57
C ALA A 614 -8.36 22.58 -3.03
N ASP A 615 -9.15 23.19 -2.16
CA ASP A 615 -9.93 24.39 -2.48
C ASP A 615 -9.03 25.60 -2.77
N CYS A 616 -7.98 25.77 -1.96
CA CYS A 616 -6.98 26.84 -2.10
C CYS A 616 -6.23 26.74 -3.45
N VAL A 617 -5.71 25.56 -3.78
CA VAL A 617 -5.00 25.34 -5.06
C VAL A 617 -5.95 25.54 -6.24
N GLN A 618 -7.18 25.03 -6.15
CA GLN A 618 -8.17 25.23 -7.21
C GLN A 618 -8.45 26.72 -7.43
N GLN A 619 -8.71 27.48 -6.38
CA GLN A 619 -8.99 28.91 -6.47
C GLN A 619 -7.82 29.69 -7.08
N VAL A 620 -6.61 29.50 -6.53
CA VAL A 620 -5.41 30.22 -7.00
C VAL A 620 -5.16 29.93 -8.47
N LEU A 621 -5.20 28.67 -8.91
CA LEU A 621 -4.90 28.34 -10.31
C LEU A 621 -5.96 28.83 -11.30
N LEU A 622 -7.24 28.84 -10.91
CA LEU A 622 -8.29 29.44 -11.73
C LEU A 622 -8.09 30.96 -11.89
N ASP A 623 -7.59 31.65 -10.86
CA ASP A 623 -7.28 33.07 -10.97
C ASP A 623 -5.98 33.33 -11.75
N GLN A 624 -4.95 32.51 -11.55
CA GLN A 624 -3.69 32.61 -12.30
C GLN A 624 -3.90 32.40 -13.81
N GLN A 625 -4.72 31.43 -14.22
CA GLN A 625 -4.95 31.19 -15.66
C GLN A 625 -5.74 32.31 -16.35
N LYS A 626 -6.55 33.11 -15.63
CA LYS A 626 -7.24 34.27 -16.23
C LYS A 626 -6.24 35.35 -16.65
N ILE A 627 -5.14 35.46 -15.91
CA ILE A 627 -4.10 36.47 -16.12
C ILE A 627 -3.05 35.95 -17.10
N PHE A 628 -2.59 34.71 -16.92
CA PHE A 628 -1.42 34.14 -17.62
C PHE A 628 -1.77 32.97 -18.56
N GLY A 629 -3.05 32.68 -18.77
CA GLY A 629 -3.51 31.58 -19.61
C GLY A 629 -3.36 31.84 -21.10
N ARG A 630 -4.13 31.12 -21.92
CA ARG A 630 -3.96 31.16 -23.38
C ARG A 630 -4.50 32.41 -24.07
N SER A 631 -5.24 33.25 -23.34
CA SER A 631 -5.74 34.55 -23.80
C SER A 631 -4.66 35.63 -23.86
N VAL A 632 -3.47 35.40 -23.29
CA VAL A 632 -2.35 36.34 -23.36
C VAL A 632 -1.86 36.46 -24.81
N PRO A 633 -1.88 37.68 -25.41
CA PRO A 633 -1.61 37.86 -26.84
C PRO A 633 -0.12 37.76 -27.19
N ASP A 634 0.78 38.20 -26.30
CA ASP A 634 2.22 38.20 -26.51
C ASP A 634 2.94 37.52 -25.35
N CYS A 635 3.58 36.38 -25.64
CA CYS A 635 4.35 35.60 -24.68
C CYS A 635 5.85 35.96 -24.66
N SER A 636 6.29 36.93 -25.46
CA SER A 636 7.66 37.43 -25.45
C SER A 636 7.86 38.58 -24.45
N SER A 637 6.82 39.40 -24.27
CA SER A 637 6.81 40.50 -23.30
C SER A 637 6.15 40.15 -21.97
N TYR A 638 5.31 39.10 -21.94
CA TYR A 638 4.55 38.68 -20.76
C TYR A 638 4.69 37.18 -20.49
N PHE A 639 4.59 36.81 -19.22
CA PHE A 639 4.60 35.41 -18.81
C PHE A 639 3.35 34.68 -19.32
N CYS A 640 3.57 33.51 -19.94
CA CYS A 640 2.52 32.62 -20.43
C CYS A 640 2.60 31.24 -19.76
N MET A 641 1.58 30.89 -18.99
CA MET A 641 1.56 29.69 -18.16
C MET A 641 1.59 28.39 -18.98
N PHE A 642 0.87 28.36 -20.11
CA PHE A 642 0.72 27.18 -20.97
C PHE A 642 1.62 27.17 -22.21
N ARG A 643 2.65 28.01 -22.26
CA ARG A 643 3.71 27.94 -23.29
C ARG A 643 5.06 27.79 -22.62
N SER A 644 6.01 27.14 -23.29
CA SER A 644 7.36 27.02 -22.76
C SER A 644 8.41 27.26 -23.84
N GLU A 645 9.59 27.74 -23.43
CA GLU A 645 10.74 27.90 -24.33
C GLU A 645 11.25 26.54 -24.83
N THR A 646 11.16 25.52 -23.97
CA THR A 646 11.38 24.12 -24.34
C THR A 646 10.03 23.42 -24.53
N LYS A 647 9.85 22.17 -24.06
CA LYS A 647 8.62 21.40 -24.29
C LYS A 647 8.00 20.96 -22.97
N ASP A 648 6.71 21.25 -22.80
CA ASP A 648 5.84 20.79 -21.71
C ASP A 648 6.37 21.13 -20.30
N LEU A 649 6.91 22.34 -20.08
CA LEU A 649 7.37 22.77 -18.75
C LEU A 649 6.19 23.18 -17.85
N LEU A 650 6.08 22.56 -16.67
CA LEU A 650 5.01 22.70 -15.64
C LEU A 650 3.64 22.17 -16.07
N PHE A 651 3.22 22.52 -17.28
CA PHE A 651 2.00 22.08 -17.96
C PHE A 651 2.36 21.69 -19.38
N ARG A 652 1.48 20.93 -20.04
CA ARG A 652 1.65 20.71 -21.49
C ARG A 652 1.46 21.99 -22.28
N ASP A 653 2.24 22.17 -23.35
CA ASP A 653 2.20 23.38 -24.18
C ASP A 653 0.89 23.51 -24.99
N ASP A 654 0.17 22.40 -25.17
CA ASP A 654 -1.12 22.38 -25.83
C ASP A 654 -2.30 22.59 -24.88
N THR A 655 -2.05 22.86 -23.59
CA THR A 655 -3.10 23.22 -22.62
C THR A 655 -3.82 24.50 -23.05
N VAL A 656 -5.14 24.43 -23.18
CA VAL A 656 -6.02 25.56 -23.48
C VAL A 656 -6.45 26.25 -22.19
N CYS A 657 -6.86 25.47 -21.19
CA CYS A 657 -7.21 25.94 -19.86
C CYS A 657 -7.09 24.81 -18.84
N LEU A 658 -7.24 25.16 -17.57
CA LEU A 658 -7.48 24.25 -16.45
C LEU A 658 -8.98 24.19 -16.16
N ALA A 659 -9.54 22.98 -16.19
CA ALA A 659 -10.96 22.72 -16.04
C ALA A 659 -11.32 22.11 -14.69
N LYS A 660 -12.51 22.48 -14.17
CA LYS A 660 -13.08 21.92 -12.95
C LYS A 660 -13.45 20.45 -13.14
N LEU A 661 -13.24 19.66 -12.08
CA LEU A 661 -13.49 18.22 -12.08
C LEU A 661 -14.90 17.83 -11.60
N HIS A 662 -15.66 18.76 -11.00
CA HIS A 662 -16.94 18.49 -10.33
C HIS A 662 -16.84 17.24 -9.44
N ASP A 663 -17.60 16.19 -9.73
CA ASP A 663 -17.66 14.96 -8.95
C ASP A 663 -16.44 14.04 -9.10
N LYS A 664 -15.50 14.38 -10.00
CA LYS A 664 -14.28 13.61 -10.30
C LYS A 664 -13.08 14.01 -9.44
N ASN A 665 -13.29 14.38 -8.18
CA ASN A 665 -12.26 14.82 -7.23
C ASN A 665 -11.43 13.68 -6.58
N THR A 666 -11.55 12.46 -7.07
CA THR A 666 -10.75 11.29 -6.63
C THR A 666 -10.06 10.68 -7.84
N TYR A 667 -8.87 10.11 -7.66
CA TYR A 667 -8.12 9.57 -8.80
C TYR A 667 -8.88 8.44 -9.51
N GLU A 668 -9.67 7.62 -8.80
CA GLU A 668 -10.47 6.57 -9.44
C GLU A 668 -11.56 7.16 -10.35
N LYS A 669 -12.31 8.16 -9.86
CA LYS A 669 -13.37 8.81 -10.64
C LYS A 669 -12.80 9.65 -11.78
N TYR A 670 -11.67 10.30 -11.56
CA TYR A 670 -11.00 11.13 -12.57
C TYR A 670 -10.46 10.29 -13.72
N LEU A 671 -9.69 9.25 -13.40
CA LEU A 671 -9.04 8.41 -14.40
C LEU A 671 -10.02 7.45 -15.09
N GLY A 672 -11.12 7.11 -14.41
CA GLY A 672 -12.10 6.13 -14.88
C GLY A 672 -11.69 4.69 -14.59
N GLU A 673 -12.70 3.81 -14.45
CA GLU A 673 -12.51 2.42 -14.04
C GLU A 673 -11.62 1.62 -15.00
N GLU A 674 -11.77 1.83 -16.31
CA GLU A 674 -11.00 1.13 -17.34
C GLU A 674 -9.49 1.41 -17.20
N TYR A 675 -9.12 2.69 -17.04
CA TYR A 675 -7.72 3.08 -16.87
C TYR A 675 -7.15 2.57 -15.55
N VAL A 676 -7.90 2.70 -14.45
CA VAL A 676 -7.51 2.21 -13.12
C VAL A 676 -7.27 0.69 -13.15
N LYS A 677 -8.11 -0.06 -13.87
CA LYS A 677 -7.96 -1.51 -14.05
C LYS A 677 -6.74 -1.84 -14.91
N ALA A 678 -6.52 -1.12 -16.01
CA ALA A 678 -5.37 -1.32 -16.89
C ALA A 678 -4.03 -1.09 -16.17
N VAL A 679 -3.90 0.06 -15.48
CA VAL A 679 -2.71 0.37 -14.66
C VAL A 679 -2.60 -0.59 -13.47
N GLY A 680 -3.73 -0.98 -12.88
CA GLY A 680 -3.80 -1.97 -11.80
C GLY A 680 -3.22 -3.34 -12.19
N ASN A 681 -3.46 -3.79 -13.43
CA ASN A 681 -2.90 -5.04 -13.96
C ASN A 681 -1.38 -4.96 -14.16
N LEU A 682 -0.89 -3.82 -14.63
CA LEU A 682 0.55 -3.54 -14.78
C LEU A 682 1.30 -3.38 -13.45
N ARG A 683 0.58 -3.27 -12.32
CA ARG A 683 1.18 -3.17 -10.98
C ARG A 683 2.18 -4.29 -10.69
N LYS A 684 1.94 -5.51 -11.20
CA LYS A 684 2.86 -6.65 -11.04
C LYS A 684 4.23 -6.40 -11.70
N CYS A 685 4.26 -5.53 -12.70
CA CYS A 685 5.43 -5.20 -13.51
C CYS A 685 6.04 -3.84 -13.18
N SER A 686 5.52 -3.15 -12.16
CA SER A 686 6.02 -1.82 -11.82
C SER A 686 7.43 -1.89 -11.26
N THR A 687 8.35 -1.18 -11.90
CA THR A 687 9.73 -0.98 -11.48
C THR A 687 9.88 0.19 -10.50
N SER A 688 8.85 1.02 -10.34
CA SER A 688 8.90 2.18 -9.46
C SER A 688 8.97 1.78 -7.98
N LEU A 689 9.89 2.42 -7.27
CA LEU A 689 10.10 2.22 -5.84
C LEU A 689 8.87 2.70 -5.04
N PHE A 690 8.10 3.67 -5.56
CA PHE A 690 6.78 4.08 -5.05
C PHE A 690 5.71 2.99 -5.15
N TRP A 691 5.83 2.07 -6.09
CA TRP A 691 4.93 0.91 -6.12
C TRP A 691 5.31 -0.17 -5.11
N LYS A 692 6.60 -0.32 -4.79
CA LYS A 692 7.04 -1.13 -3.65
C LYS A 692 6.52 -0.56 -2.32
N LEU A 693 6.35 0.77 -2.21
CA LEU A 693 5.64 1.45 -1.11
C LEU A 693 4.18 1.00 -0.97
N ILE A 694 3.45 0.86 -2.08
CA ILE A 694 2.03 0.48 -2.07
C ILE A 694 1.83 -1.05 -1.99
N ARG A 695 2.86 -1.86 -2.31
CA ARG A 695 2.86 -3.34 -2.20
C ARG A 695 2.57 -3.81 -0.76
N SER A 696 2.96 -3.01 0.25
CA SER A 696 2.68 -3.26 1.68
C SER A 696 1.20 -3.06 2.06
N ARG A 697 0.38 -2.35 1.27
CA ARG A 697 -1.02 -2.03 1.63
C ARG A 697 -2.10 -2.95 1.04
N ARG A 698 -1.83 -3.80 0.05
CA ARG A 698 -2.85 -4.70 -0.58
C ARG A 698 -2.25 -5.92 -1.31
N SER A 699 -1.60 -6.85 -0.60
CA SER A 699 -1.10 -8.11 -1.19
C SER A 699 -1.42 -9.33 -0.30
N SER A 700 -2.64 -9.46 0.21
CA SER A 700 -3.00 -10.56 1.11
C SER A 700 -3.62 -11.80 0.46
N GLN A 701 -4.04 -11.77 -0.82
CA GLN A 701 -4.83 -12.88 -1.35
C GLN A 701 -3.94 -14.00 -1.91
N ARG A 702 -3.52 -14.91 -1.02
CA ARG A 702 -2.88 -16.20 -1.34
C ARG A 702 -3.78 -17.41 -1.04
N ALA A 703 -5.01 -17.20 -0.55
CA ALA A 703 -5.87 -18.29 -0.09
C ALA A 703 -6.55 -19.05 -1.23
N VAL A 704 -6.57 -20.38 -1.16
CA VAL A 704 -7.38 -21.27 -1.98
C VAL A 704 -8.36 -21.99 -1.06
N LEU A 705 -9.65 -21.75 -1.27
CA LEU A 705 -10.70 -22.34 -0.42
C LEU A 705 -11.14 -23.68 -0.98
N LEU A 706 -11.10 -24.74 -0.17
CA LEU A 706 -11.74 -26.01 -0.48
C LEU A 706 -13.15 -26.00 0.10
N VAL A 707 -14.15 -26.01 -0.77
CA VAL A 707 -15.57 -25.81 -0.43
C VAL A 707 -16.39 -26.96 -1.01
N GLY A 708 -17.48 -27.38 -0.38
CA GLY A 708 -18.33 -28.48 -0.86
C GLY A 708 -19.07 -29.18 0.28
N LEU A 709 -19.99 -30.08 -0.05
CA LEU A 709 -20.81 -30.81 0.94
C LEU A 709 -19.97 -31.69 1.87
N CYS A 710 -20.57 -32.18 2.96
CA CYS A 710 -19.96 -33.25 3.76
C CYS A 710 -19.59 -34.45 2.88
N ASP A 711 -18.58 -35.20 3.31
CA ASP A 711 -18.10 -36.42 2.64
C ASP A 711 -17.53 -36.27 1.23
N SER A 712 -17.55 -35.08 0.60
CA SER A 712 -16.97 -34.88 -0.73
C SER A 712 -15.45 -35.05 -0.80
N GLY A 713 -14.77 -35.17 0.34
CA GLY A 713 -13.34 -35.47 0.44
C GLY A 713 -12.41 -34.25 0.50
N LYS A 714 -12.95 -33.06 0.85
CA LYS A 714 -12.18 -31.81 1.00
C LYS A 714 -10.98 -31.94 1.95
N THR A 715 -11.22 -32.46 3.15
CA THR A 715 -10.19 -32.64 4.19
C THR A 715 -9.14 -33.67 3.78
N LEU A 716 -9.55 -34.75 3.10
CA LEU A 716 -8.60 -35.73 2.57
C LEU A 716 -7.74 -35.13 1.45
N LEU A 717 -8.33 -34.34 0.54
CA LEU A 717 -7.59 -33.59 -0.48
C LEU A 717 -6.61 -32.60 0.16
N PHE A 718 -7.03 -31.86 1.19
CA PHE A 718 -6.17 -30.95 1.95
C PHE A 718 -4.94 -31.65 2.52
N VAL A 719 -5.14 -32.78 3.22
CA VAL A 719 -4.04 -33.56 3.81
C VAL A 719 -3.12 -34.15 2.72
N ARG A 720 -3.68 -34.68 1.64
CA ARG A 720 -2.91 -35.23 0.51
C ARG A 720 -2.05 -34.17 -0.18
N LEU A 721 -2.60 -32.98 -0.44
CA LEU A 721 -1.85 -31.88 -1.05
C LEU A 721 -0.69 -31.40 -0.17
N LEU A 722 -0.83 -31.45 1.15
CA LEU A 722 0.19 -30.95 2.08
C LEU A 722 1.27 -31.98 2.42
N THR A 723 0.87 -33.25 2.54
CA THR A 723 1.73 -34.30 3.11
C THR A 723 2.04 -35.43 2.13
N GLY A 724 1.27 -35.56 1.05
CA GLY A 724 1.29 -36.72 0.15
C GLY A 724 0.66 -37.99 0.75
N LEU A 725 0.36 -38.02 2.06
CA LEU A 725 -0.06 -39.21 2.78
C LEU A 725 -1.58 -39.33 2.90
N TYR A 726 -2.08 -40.56 2.86
CA TYR A 726 -3.48 -40.87 3.19
C TYR A 726 -3.70 -40.74 4.70
N ARG A 727 -4.86 -40.22 5.10
CA ARG A 727 -5.34 -40.21 6.49
C ARG A 727 -6.84 -40.41 6.50
N ASP A 728 -7.35 -41.19 7.45
CA ASP A 728 -8.78 -41.23 7.71
C ASP A 728 -9.23 -39.88 8.27
N THR A 729 -10.28 -39.33 7.66
CA THR A 729 -10.83 -38.01 8.00
C THR A 729 -12.22 -38.14 8.61
N GLN A 730 -12.51 -37.30 9.59
CA GLN A 730 -13.85 -37.12 10.16
C GLN A 730 -14.44 -35.79 9.66
N THR A 731 -15.73 -35.57 9.89
CA THR A 731 -16.41 -34.32 9.53
C THR A 731 -15.77 -33.11 10.24
N SER A 732 -15.19 -32.20 9.47
CA SER A 732 -14.60 -30.96 10.00
C SER A 732 -15.65 -30.05 10.63
N ILE A 733 -15.44 -29.65 11.88
CA ILE A 733 -16.26 -28.68 12.63
C ILE A 733 -15.67 -27.26 12.64
N THR A 734 -14.41 -27.10 12.22
CA THR A 734 -13.68 -25.82 12.09
C THR A 734 -12.87 -25.80 10.80
N ASP A 735 -12.43 -24.63 10.35
CA ASP A 735 -11.52 -24.50 9.21
C ASP A 735 -10.12 -25.06 9.52
N SER A 736 -9.44 -25.57 8.50
CA SER A 736 -8.02 -25.96 8.58
C SER A 736 -7.23 -25.22 7.52
N SER A 737 -6.14 -24.55 7.92
CA SER A 737 -5.32 -23.76 6.99
C SER A 737 -3.85 -24.17 7.03
N ALA A 738 -3.22 -24.24 5.86
CA ALA A 738 -1.80 -24.58 5.75
C ALA A 738 -1.18 -24.02 4.47
N VAL A 739 0.13 -23.81 4.50
CA VAL A 739 0.88 -23.32 3.34
C VAL A 739 1.22 -24.48 2.42
N TYR A 740 0.66 -24.45 1.21
CA TYR A 740 0.99 -25.36 0.11
C TYR A 740 2.14 -24.79 -0.72
N ARG A 741 3.23 -25.57 -0.81
CA ARG A 741 4.40 -25.23 -1.62
C ARG A 741 4.28 -25.91 -2.96
N VAL A 742 4.25 -25.11 -4.03
CA VAL A 742 4.18 -25.66 -5.38
C VAL A 742 5.53 -26.26 -5.76
N ASN A 743 5.54 -27.56 -6.07
CA ASN A 743 6.73 -28.23 -6.60
C ASN A 743 7.13 -27.59 -7.94
N ASN A 744 8.40 -27.19 -8.06
CA ASN A 744 9.09 -26.56 -9.21
C ASN A 744 9.30 -25.03 -9.26
N ASN A 745 9.05 -24.23 -8.21
CA ASN A 745 9.56 -22.85 -8.18
C ASN A 745 9.90 -22.37 -6.75
N ARG A 746 11.18 -21.99 -6.52
CA ARG A 746 11.60 -21.32 -5.28
C ARG A 746 10.97 -19.91 -5.23
N GLY A 747 9.75 -19.78 -4.69
CA GLY A 747 9.13 -18.48 -4.40
C GLY A 747 7.60 -18.41 -4.34
N ASN A 748 6.86 -19.37 -4.92
CA ASN A 748 5.39 -19.31 -4.99
C ASN A 748 4.73 -20.34 -4.05
N SER A 749 4.18 -19.87 -2.93
CA SER A 749 3.31 -20.64 -2.03
C SER A 749 1.85 -20.16 -2.08
N LEU A 750 0.92 -21.08 -1.86
CA LEU A 750 -0.51 -20.81 -1.66
C LEU A 750 -0.90 -21.15 -0.22
N THR A 751 -1.94 -20.53 0.30
CA THR A 751 -2.55 -20.94 1.57
C THR A 751 -3.78 -21.79 1.24
N LEU A 752 -3.74 -23.09 1.46
CA LEU A 752 -4.95 -23.92 1.35
C LEU A 752 -5.78 -23.73 2.62
N ILE A 753 -7.09 -23.58 2.46
CA ILE A 753 -8.04 -23.50 3.57
C ILE A 753 -9.17 -24.50 3.31
N ASP A 754 -9.27 -25.54 4.13
CA ASP A 754 -10.37 -26.50 4.15
C ASP A 754 -11.54 -25.95 4.97
N LEU A 755 -12.73 -25.86 4.39
CA LEU A 755 -13.93 -25.37 5.06
C LEU A 755 -14.86 -26.51 5.49
N PRO A 756 -15.52 -26.41 6.67
CA PRO A 756 -16.58 -27.33 7.09
C PRO A 756 -17.67 -27.50 6.03
N GLY A 757 -18.06 -28.75 5.77
CA GLY A 757 -19.11 -29.08 4.78
C GLY A 757 -20.54 -29.13 5.37
N HIS A 758 -20.67 -29.12 6.69
CA HIS A 758 -21.96 -29.28 7.37
C HIS A 758 -22.89 -28.09 7.09
N GLU A 759 -24.19 -28.34 6.93
CA GLU A 759 -25.19 -27.31 6.56
C GLU A 759 -25.20 -26.08 7.46
N SER A 760 -25.17 -26.30 8.77
CA SER A 760 -25.19 -25.22 9.76
C SER A 760 -23.92 -24.35 9.77
N LEU A 761 -22.80 -24.83 9.21
CA LEU A 761 -21.49 -24.16 9.31
C LEU A 761 -21.00 -23.61 7.97
N ARG A 762 -21.28 -24.30 6.85
CA ARG A 762 -20.61 -24.06 5.56
C ARG A 762 -20.71 -22.61 5.04
N LEU A 763 -21.86 -21.95 5.23
CA LEU A 763 -22.06 -20.57 4.78
C LEU A 763 -21.34 -19.55 5.70
N GLN A 764 -21.38 -19.76 7.01
CA GLN A 764 -20.69 -18.89 7.97
C GLN A 764 -19.18 -18.84 7.70
N PHE A 765 -18.57 -20.00 7.44
CA PHE A 765 -17.15 -20.10 7.12
C PHE A 765 -16.83 -19.57 5.72
N LEU A 766 -17.71 -19.78 4.73
CA LEU A 766 -17.55 -19.18 3.41
C LEU A 766 -17.54 -17.64 3.50
N GLU A 767 -18.49 -17.03 4.22
CA GLU A 767 -18.52 -15.57 4.45
C GLU A 767 -17.22 -15.05 5.07
N ARG A 768 -16.70 -15.77 6.06
CA ARG A 768 -15.47 -15.42 6.77
C ARG A 768 -14.24 -15.38 5.85
N PHE A 769 -14.16 -16.30 4.88
CA PHE A 769 -12.95 -16.49 4.07
C PHE A 769 -13.06 -16.01 2.62
N LYS A 770 -14.26 -15.81 2.06
CA LYS A 770 -14.47 -15.47 0.64
C LYS A 770 -13.72 -14.23 0.18
N SER A 771 -13.58 -13.22 1.05
CA SER A 771 -12.84 -11.98 0.76
C SER A 771 -11.32 -12.16 0.63
N SER A 772 -10.77 -13.27 1.14
CA SER A 772 -9.35 -13.61 1.07
C SER A 772 -9.00 -14.55 -0.10
N ALA A 773 -10.02 -15.12 -0.75
CA ALA A 773 -9.88 -16.17 -1.76
C ALA A 773 -9.23 -15.64 -3.05
N ARG A 774 -8.07 -16.18 -3.40
CA ARG A 774 -7.46 -16.09 -4.73
C ARG A 774 -8.10 -17.08 -5.70
N ALA A 775 -8.48 -18.25 -5.18
CA ALA A 775 -9.17 -19.29 -5.93
C ALA A 775 -10.12 -20.09 -5.03
N ILE A 776 -11.15 -20.68 -5.63
CA ILE A 776 -12.11 -21.56 -4.98
C ILE A 776 -12.08 -22.91 -5.70
N VAL A 777 -11.89 -23.98 -4.93
CA VAL A 777 -12.01 -25.37 -5.39
C VAL A 777 -13.27 -25.94 -4.75
N PHE A 778 -14.32 -26.05 -5.54
CA PHE A 778 -15.57 -26.65 -5.14
C PHE A 778 -15.50 -28.17 -5.37
N VAL A 779 -15.43 -28.95 -4.29
CA VAL A 779 -15.23 -30.41 -4.30
C VAL A 779 -16.57 -31.12 -4.29
N VAL A 780 -16.79 -31.95 -5.32
CA VAL A 780 -18.01 -32.75 -5.52
C VAL A 780 -17.69 -34.23 -5.33
N ASP A 781 -18.55 -34.94 -4.59
CA ASP A 781 -18.52 -36.40 -4.53
C ASP A 781 -19.11 -36.99 -5.82
N SER A 782 -18.26 -37.47 -6.73
CA SER A 782 -18.71 -37.99 -8.02
C SER A 782 -19.50 -39.29 -7.90
N ALA A 783 -19.32 -40.07 -6.82
CA ALA A 783 -20.01 -41.34 -6.61
C ALA A 783 -21.39 -41.16 -5.98
N ALA A 784 -21.56 -40.15 -5.12
CA ALA A 784 -22.83 -39.81 -4.50
C ALA A 784 -23.66 -38.79 -5.30
N PHE A 785 -23.06 -38.12 -6.30
CA PHE A 785 -23.64 -37.00 -7.04
C PHE A 785 -25.08 -37.21 -7.53
N GLN A 786 -25.42 -38.41 -8.02
CA GLN A 786 -26.77 -38.69 -8.53
C GLN A 786 -27.87 -38.51 -7.47
N ARG A 787 -27.55 -38.71 -6.18
CA ARG A 787 -28.46 -38.53 -5.05
C ARG A 787 -28.42 -37.11 -4.47
N GLU A 788 -27.27 -36.45 -4.56
CA GLU A 788 -27.01 -35.15 -3.93
C GLU A 788 -27.07 -33.96 -4.89
N VAL A 789 -27.42 -34.18 -6.17
CA VAL A 789 -27.37 -33.17 -7.22
C VAL A 789 -28.07 -31.85 -6.83
N LYS A 790 -29.19 -31.92 -6.10
CA LYS A 790 -29.94 -30.76 -5.63
C LYS A 790 -29.16 -29.95 -4.60
N ASP A 791 -28.66 -30.61 -3.55
CA ASP A 791 -27.91 -29.96 -2.46
C ASP A 791 -26.58 -29.39 -2.97
N VAL A 792 -25.92 -30.10 -3.89
CA VAL A 792 -24.71 -29.63 -4.56
C VAL A 792 -25.02 -28.39 -5.39
N ALA A 793 -26.08 -28.41 -6.19
CA ALA A 793 -26.47 -27.28 -7.04
C ALA A 793 -26.88 -26.05 -6.22
N GLU A 794 -27.62 -26.24 -5.12
CA GLU A 794 -28.03 -25.13 -4.25
C GLU A 794 -26.82 -24.47 -3.58
N PHE A 795 -25.90 -25.27 -3.03
CA PHE A 795 -24.71 -24.71 -2.40
C PHE A 795 -23.79 -24.06 -3.43
N LEU A 796 -23.60 -24.68 -4.61
CA LEU A 796 -22.82 -24.12 -5.70
C LEU A 796 -23.43 -22.80 -6.21
N TYR A 797 -24.76 -22.69 -6.32
CA TYR A 797 -25.46 -21.46 -6.70
C TYR A 797 -25.03 -20.30 -5.79
N GLN A 798 -25.06 -20.53 -4.47
CA GLN A 798 -24.67 -19.52 -3.49
C GLN A 798 -23.19 -19.13 -3.63
N VAL A 799 -22.29 -20.11 -3.71
CA VAL A 799 -20.84 -19.87 -3.85
C VAL A 799 -20.54 -19.10 -5.14
N LEU A 800 -21.23 -19.38 -6.26
CA LEU A 800 -21.04 -18.67 -7.52
C LEU A 800 -21.53 -17.22 -7.45
N ILE A 801 -22.70 -16.95 -6.85
CA ILE A 801 -23.20 -15.59 -6.62
C ILE A 801 -22.21 -14.79 -5.78
N ASP A 802 -21.78 -15.36 -4.66
CA ASP A 802 -20.81 -14.73 -3.78
C ASP A 802 -19.50 -14.44 -4.50
N SER A 803 -19.01 -15.38 -5.30
CA SER A 803 -17.77 -15.24 -6.08
C SER A 803 -17.87 -14.16 -7.16
N MET A 804 -19.03 -13.99 -7.81
CA MET A 804 -19.28 -12.91 -8.76
C MET A 804 -19.32 -11.53 -8.09
N GLY A 805 -19.78 -11.46 -6.84
CA GLY A 805 -19.84 -10.22 -6.06
C GLY A 805 -18.48 -9.74 -5.53
N LEU A 806 -17.43 -10.57 -5.60
CA LEU A 806 -16.11 -10.21 -5.11
C LEU A 806 -15.35 -9.34 -6.13
N LYS A 807 -14.78 -8.23 -5.64
CA LYS A 807 -13.97 -7.28 -6.45
C LYS A 807 -12.75 -7.91 -7.14
N ASN A 808 -12.31 -9.09 -6.71
CA ASN A 808 -11.10 -9.77 -7.19
C ASN A 808 -11.38 -10.92 -8.18
N THR A 809 -12.65 -11.35 -8.36
CA THR A 809 -13.08 -12.47 -9.22
C THR A 809 -12.16 -13.70 -9.11
N PRO A 810 -12.31 -14.57 -8.08
CA PRO A 810 -11.41 -15.69 -7.86
C PRO A 810 -11.44 -16.70 -9.02
N SER A 811 -10.32 -17.39 -9.25
CA SER A 811 -10.31 -18.55 -10.17
C SER A 811 -11.15 -19.68 -9.59
N PHE A 812 -12.01 -20.30 -10.39
CA PHE A 812 -13.01 -21.24 -9.91
C PHE A 812 -12.83 -22.61 -10.54
N LEU A 813 -12.63 -23.63 -9.71
CA LEU A 813 -12.50 -25.03 -10.13
C LEU A 813 -13.59 -25.86 -9.45
N ILE A 814 -14.25 -26.72 -10.23
CA ILE A 814 -15.09 -27.79 -9.72
C ILE A 814 -14.27 -29.09 -9.80
N ALA A 815 -13.85 -29.60 -8.65
CA ALA A 815 -13.09 -30.83 -8.51
C ALA A 815 -14.04 -32.01 -8.27
N CYS A 816 -14.23 -32.83 -9.29
CA CYS A 816 -15.05 -34.03 -9.28
C CYS A 816 -14.23 -35.17 -8.66
N ASN A 817 -14.30 -35.29 -7.34
CA ASN A 817 -13.49 -36.20 -6.52
C ASN A 817 -14.11 -37.60 -6.44
N LYS A 818 -13.34 -38.58 -5.94
CA LYS A 818 -13.72 -40.01 -5.76
C LYS A 818 -13.89 -40.80 -7.07
N GLN A 819 -13.12 -40.47 -8.09
CA GLN A 819 -13.11 -41.20 -9.37
C GLN A 819 -12.56 -42.64 -9.28
N ASP A 820 -12.01 -43.03 -8.13
CA ASP A 820 -11.61 -44.41 -7.81
C ASP A 820 -12.81 -45.35 -7.58
N ILE A 821 -14.02 -44.81 -7.42
CA ILE A 821 -15.24 -45.60 -7.19
C ILE A 821 -15.95 -45.87 -8.54
N ALA A 822 -16.27 -47.13 -8.82
CA ALA A 822 -16.84 -47.56 -10.11
C ALA A 822 -18.15 -46.84 -10.52
N MET A 823 -18.92 -46.32 -9.55
CA MET A 823 -20.16 -45.59 -9.80
C MET A 823 -19.97 -44.07 -9.97
N ALA A 824 -18.73 -43.57 -9.94
CA ALA A 824 -18.40 -42.16 -10.08
C ALA A 824 -18.84 -41.59 -11.43
N LYS A 825 -19.44 -40.40 -11.42
CA LYS A 825 -19.80 -39.66 -12.63
C LYS A 825 -18.60 -38.87 -13.17
N SER A 826 -18.47 -38.81 -14.48
CA SER A 826 -17.45 -37.98 -15.13
C SER A 826 -17.75 -36.49 -14.95
N ALA A 827 -16.71 -35.66 -15.00
CA ALA A 827 -16.83 -34.20 -14.91
C ALA A 827 -17.79 -33.63 -15.96
N LYS A 828 -17.77 -34.19 -17.19
CA LYS A 828 -18.68 -33.78 -18.27
C LYS A 828 -20.15 -34.04 -17.92
N LEU A 829 -20.46 -35.19 -17.32
CA LEU A 829 -21.82 -35.52 -16.92
C LEU A 829 -22.27 -34.68 -15.73
N ILE A 830 -21.37 -34.45 -14.76
CA ILE A 830 -21.62 -33.57 -13.61
C ILE A 830 -21.92 -32.14 -14.08
N GLN A 831 -21.13 -31.61 -15.02
CA GLN A 831 -21.35 -30.29 -15.60
C GLN A 831 -22.75 -30.19 -16.24
N GLN A 832 -23.15 -31.15 -17.08
CA GLN A 832 -24.45 -31.15 -17.76
C GLN A 832 -25.62 -31.21 -16.77
N GLN A 833 -25.52 -32.03 -15.72
CA GLN A 833 -26.56 -32.14 -14.70
C GLN A 833 -26.64 -30.88 -13.81
N LEU A 834 -25.50 -30.29 -13.44
CA LEU A 834 -25.47 -29.02 -12.70
C LEU A 834 -26.04 -27.87 -13.53
N GLU A 835 -25.76 -27.79 -14.83
CA GLU A 835 -26.32 -26.76 -15.70
C GLU A 835 -27.85 -26.81 -15.72
N LYS A 836 -28.42 -28.01 -15.80
CA LYS A 836 -29.87 -28.24 -15.75
C LYS A 836 -30.49 -27.85 -14.40
N GLU A 837 -29.88 -28.25 -13.28
CA GLU A 837 -30.40 -27.93 -11.95
C GLU A 837 -30.24 -26.44 -11.60
N LEU A 838 -29.10 -25.82 -11.96
CA LEU A 838 -28.90 -24.38 -11.77
C LEU A 838 -29.87 -23.55 -12.61
N ASN A 839 -30.21 -24.01 -13.82
CA ASN A 839 -31.27 -23.37 -14.62
C ASN A 839 -32.62 -23.42 -13.89
N THR A 840 -32.95 -24.56 -13.28
CA THR A 840 -34.19 -24.75 -12.50
C THR A 840 -34.22 -23.85 -11.27
N LEU A 841 -33.12 -23.79 -10.50
CA LEU A 841 -32.98 -22.92 -9.32
C LEU A 841 -33.10 -21.44 -9.69
N ARG A 842 -32.47 -21.03 -10.79
CA ARG A 842 -32.54 -19.66 -11.31
C ARG A 842 -33.97 -19.25 -11.66
N VAL A 843 -34.71 -20.10 -12.37
CA VAL A 843 -36.11 -19.83 -12.76
C VAL A 843 -36.99 -19.75 -11.52
N THR A 844 -36.83 -20.70 -10.60
CA THR A 844 -37.61 -20.76 -9.35
C THR A 844 -37.39 -19.53 -8.48
N ARG A 845 -36.13 -19.10 -8.26
CA ARG A 845 -35.81 -17.90 -7.47
C ARG A 845 -36.25 -16.60 -8.15
N SER A 846 -36.30 -16.55 -9.47
CA SER A 846 -36.82 -15.37 -10.21
C SER A 846 -38.35 -15.24 -10.20
N ALA A 847 -39.07 -16.33 -9.88
CA ALA A 847 -40.52 -16.35 -9.76
C ALA A 847 -41.02 -16.14 -8.31
N ALA A 848 -40.12 -16.04 -7.33
CA ALA A 848 -40.47 -15.79 -5.94
C ALA A 848 -40.87 -14.30 -5.72
N PRO A 849 -42.00 -13.99 -5.06
CA PRO A 849 -42.40 -12.61 -4.78
C PRO A 849 -41.40 -11.95 -3.84
N SER A 850 -40.85 -10.79 -4.23
CA SER A 850 -40.02 -9.96 -3.35
C SER A 850 -40.88 -9.37 -2.22
N THR A 851 -40.62 -9.75 -0.97
CA THR A 851 -41.14 -9.03 0.20
C THR A 851 -40.53 -7.62 0.24
N LEU A 852 -41.38 -6.63 0.50
CA LEU A 852 -41.10 -5.19 0.48
C LEU A 852 -39.86 -4.80 1.30
N ASP A 853 -38.79 -4.38 0.62
CA ASP A 853 -37.79 -3.42 1.13
C ASP A 853 -37.13 -2.71 -0.07
N SER A 854 -37.50 -1.45 -0.28
CA SER A 854 -37.21 -0.67 -1.49
C SER A 854 -35.88 0.09 -1.46
N SER A 855 -34.80 -0.52 -0.94
CA SER A 855 -33.48 0.13 -0.86
C SER A 855 -32.28 -0.79 -1.12
N SER A 856 -32.50 -1.98 -1.70
CA SER A 856 -31.40 -2.90 -2.08
C SER A 856 -31.19 -2.94 -3.60
N PRO A 857 -29.93 -2.98 -4.09
CA PRO A 857 -29.66 -3.21 -5.51
C PRO A 857 -30.22 -4.56 -5.96
N ALA A 858 -30.68 -4.65 -7.21
CA ALA A 858 -31.28 -5.86 -7.76
C ALA A 858 -30.38 -7.10 -7.52
N PRO A 859 -30.92 -8.25 -7.06
CA PRO A 859 -30.13 -9.42 -6.76
C PRO A 859 -29.39 -9.92 -8.02
N ALA A 860 -28.09 -10.19 -7.89
CA ALA A 860 -27.28 -10.75 -8.97
C ALA A 860 -27.90 -12.07 -9.45
N GLN A 861 -28.11 -12.24 -10.76
CA GLN A 861 -28.71 -13.42 -11.35
C GLN A 861 -27.66 -14.22 -12.15
N LEU A 862 -27.65 -15.55 -12.03
CA LEU A 862 -26.74 -16.42 -12.79
C LEU A 862 -27.17 -16.54 -14.27
N GLY A 863 -26.22 -16.41 -15.20
CA GLY A 863 -26.44 -16.61 -16.65
C GLY A 863 -27.25 -15.51 -17.35
N LYS A 864 -27.57 -15.72 -18.64
CA LYS A 864 -28.29 -14.73 -19.46
C LYS A 864 -29.81 -14.94 -19.43
N LYS A 865 -30.59 -13.86 -19.30
CA LYS A 865 -32.06 -13.91 -19.29
C LYS A 865 -32.58 -14.47 -20.62
N GLY A 866 -33.51 -15.44 -20.55
CA GLY A 866 -34.14 -16.05 -21.74
C GLY A 866 -33.31 -17.13 -22.47
N LYS A 867 -32.13 -17.50 -21.97
CA LYS A 867 -31.35 -18.65 -22.45
C LYS A 867 -31.20 -19.71 -21.36
N GLU A 868 -31.05 -20.97 -21.74
CA GLU A 868 -30.66 -22.02 -20.79
C GLU A 868 -29.29 -21.70 -20.18
N PHE A 869 -29.10 -22.07 -18.92
CA PHE A 869 -27.87 -21.77 -18.19
C PHE A 869 -26.72 -22.66 -18.69
N GLU A 870 -25.59 -22.03 -18.99
CA GLU A 870 -24.30 -22.70 -19.23
C GLU A 870 -23.24 -22.00 -18.40
N PHE A 871 -22.25 -22.73 -17.87
CA PHE A 871 -21.15 -22.12 -17.13
C PHE A 871 -20.33 -21.13 -17.97
N SER A 872 -20.35 -21.28 -19.31
CA SER A 872 -19.75 -20.38 -20.30
C SER A 872 -20.30 -18.94 -20.23
N GLN A 873 -21.50 -18.77 -19.68
CA GLN A 873 -22.19 -17.48 -19.60
C GLN A 873 -21.76 -16.64 -18.39
N LEU A 874 -21.00 -17.23 -17.46
CA LEU A 874 -20.55 -16.54 -16.25
C LEU A 874 -19.37 -15.59 -16.55
N PRO A 875 -19.28 -14.46 -15.85
CA PRO A 875 -18.12 -13.55 -15.96
C PRO A 875 -16.84 -14.15 -15.36
N LEU A 876 -16.95 -15.22 -14.56
CA LEU A 876 -15.83 -16.00 -14.02
C LEU A 876 -15.69 -17.31 -14.79
N ARG A 877 -14.45 -17.66 -15.12
CA ARG A 877 -14.13 -18.94 -15.78
C ARG A 877 -14.21 -20.08 -14.77
N VAL A 878 -15.16 -20.99 -14.99
CA VAL A 878 -15.30 -22.23 -14.21
C VAL A 878 -14.64 -23.37 -14.96
N GLU A 879 -13.65 -24.01 -14.36
CA GLU A 879 -12.98 -25.20 -14.88
C GLU A 879 -13.46 -26.45 -14.15
N PHE A 880 -13.52 -27.59 -14.84
CA PHE A 880 -13.86 -28.89 -14.26
C PHE A 880 -12.66 -29.83 -14.33
N LEU A 881 -12.47 -30.60 -13.26
CA LEU A 881 -11.38 -31.56 -13.13
C LEU A 881 -11.90 -32.87 -12.52
N GLU A 882 -11.39 -34.00 -12.97
CA GLU A 882 -11.56 -35.31 -12.34
C GLU A 882 -10.36 -35.61 -11.42
N CYS A 883 -10.61 -36.05 -10.19
CA CYS A 883 -9.54 -36.46 -9.28
C CYS A 883 -9.96 -37.57 -8.30
N SER A 884 -8.98 -38.21 -7.68
CA SER A 884 -9.22 -39.09 -6.53
C SER A 884 -8.18 -38.85 -5.43
N ALA A 885 -8.66 -38.36 -4.29
CA ALA A 885 -7.85 -38.19 -3.09
C ALA A 885 -7.39 -39.53 -2.47
N LYS A 886 -8.13 -40.62 -2.74
CA LYS A 886 -7.80 -41.97 -2.27
C LYS A 886 -6.80 -42.66 -3.20
N GLY A 887 -7.02 -42.51 -4.52
CA GLY A 887 -6.22 -43.11 -5.59
C GLY A 887 -6.66 -44.53 -5.95
N GLY A 888 -6.43 -44.95 -7.19
CA GLY A 888 -6.87 -46.26 -7.70
C GLY A 888 -6.19 -47.51 -7.09
N ARG A 889 -5.16 -47.34 -6.24
CA ARG A 889 -4.40 -48.44 -5.60
C ARG A 889 -4.69 -48.61 -4.10
N GLY A 890 -5.74 -47.98 -3.58
CA GLY A 890 -6.11 -48.04 -2.15
C GLY A 890 -5.22 -47.21 -1.24
N ASP A 891 -5.34 -47.40 0.08
CA ASP A 891 -4.81 -46.50 1.12
C ASP A 891 -3.27 -46.33 1.10
N ALA A 892 -2.55 -47.32 0.58
CA ALA A 892 -1.09 -47.31 0.42
C ALA A 892 -0.60 -46.73 -0.93
N GLY A 893 -1.52 -46.36 -1.83
CA GLY A 893 -1.22 -45.83 -3.16
C GLY A 893 -1.07 -44.30 -3.22
N PRO A 894 -0.43 -43.77 -4.29
CA PRO A 894 -0.45 -42.34 -4.58
C PRO A 894 -1.87 -41.88 -4.91
N ALA A 895 -2.19 -40.64 -4.56
CA ALA A 895 -3.46 -40.01 -4.95
C ALA A 895 -3.43 -39.58 -6.43
N ASP A 896 -4.58 -39.67 -7.10
CA ASP A 896 -4.76 -39.23 -8.48
C ASP A 896 -5.20 -37.76 -8.51
N ILE A 897 -4.29 -36.86 -8.08
CA ILE A 897 -4.54 -35.41 -7.91
C ILE A 897 -3.57 -34.52 -8.72
N GLN A 898 -2.79 -35.09 -9.64
CA GLN A 898 -1.73 -34.39 -10.37
C GLN A 898 -2.27 -33.21 -11.18
N ASP A 899 -3.45 -33.33 -11.77
CA ASP A 899 -4.04 -32.23 -12.54
C ASP A 899 -4.60 -31.12 -11.64
N LEU A 900 -5.00 -31.44 -10.40
CA LEU A 900 -5.31 -30.45 -9.36
C LEU A 900 -4.03 -29.71 -8.95
N GLU A 901 -2.93 -30.41 -8.76
CA GLU A 901 -1.63 -29.81 -8.45
C GLU A 901 -1.13 -28.90 -9.58
N LYS A 902 -1.27 -29.31 -10.85
CA LYS A 902 -0.98 -28.48 -12.02
C LYS A 902 -1.89 -27.26 -12.09
N TRP A 903 -3.17 -27.39 -11.74
CA TRP A 903 -4.08 -26.25 -11.68
C TRP A 903 -3.65 -25.28 -10.57
N LEU A 904 -3.38 -25.78 -9.35
CA LEU A 904 -2.87 -24.98 -8.25
C LEU A 904 -1.54 -24.29 -8.59
N ALA A 905 -0.66 -24.95 -9.34
CA ALA A 905 0.59 -24.36 -9.84
C ALA A 905 0.34 -23.17 -10.80
N LYS A 906 -0.71 -23.21 -11.63
CA LYS A 906 -1.10 -22.06 -12.47
C LYS A 906 -1.65 -20.90 -11.62
N ILE A 907 -2.29 -21.22 -10.49
CA ILE A 907 -2.86 -20.23 -9.58
C ILE A 907 -1.78 -19.53 -8.74
N ALA A 908 -0.74 -20.24 -8.31
CA ALA A 908 0.32 -19.74 -7.43
C ALA A 908 1.21 -18.67 -8.07
#